data_AF-A0A1H7VLG6-F1
#
_entry.id   AF-A0A1H7VLG6-F1
#
_cell.length_a   1.000
_cell.length_b   1.000
_cell.length_c   1.000
_cell.angle_alpha   90.00
_cell.angle_beta   90.00
_cell.angle_gamma   90.00
#
_symmetry.space_group_name_H-M   'P 1'
#
loop_
_entity.id
_entity.type
_entity.pdbx_description
1 polymer ?
#
loop_
_entity_poly.entity_id
_entity_poly.type
_entity_poly.pdbx_seq_one_letter_code
_entity_poly.pdbx_strand_id
1 'polypeptide(L)'
;MTQTSTERHQLPGQIINAWDNVMDQVTTLSEADICFVRAAIRYSLPPISRLDVLKGLLFYINDHQPHTTRSAEALVEHLPVQTEKCRHTATSHPLYTAMMHLTGNRHLAHPFQQSCRRMLSDYFAHVSEQAHPETLYNHIVQSRDVLWALSQQGLSGPTGGDKDDDYLVGQVNNYLTRVNAVTEDEKRKSITFLKLYHGKNRITSDHLIPREPGIRSGTRGQQRRKTKQKPRDKRLDQELLESLQQRASRHQASSGASTTTRDLDAPQSAAQPDGEFDELIRRGPYRDAAAASPSTAASEADEHDILLQRRTPSTMTVDDDRAVVHHVQRMSLVDTLTSMTDIHRLTTRQLREALDSCRHDPTQWALSMLLLCTGMPLARLETLTVVMASTEDHPPEDDETPKVVHDGTLLTFRLLDGPSRLPDTDDHRWVTLALPHALIQAIHQAVEHHGDRPFHDTAKQLQKTWARQTVHSAGLPPTPNRLTASSWMLIRPAARDDVTAKALSGRFGIALSAPAAYRTLAPGELNTLFQHAVACLLSSLTTRSPPHWLTIAPVAWGVTPNPLAANWHTGSPHAVPISAFRSWFEWLQRGMGSAVRRFMSPLRPRDRSPDTLLEVLAISAAHSYLVFLLSTGCRPQGSRVRCERVADDLWLADKDSRRAQESRWIPIAKELQASLDAHQTLVAEAMDWLRRRGFEVTDHRLAGEYSLCAEINRAQRSRMAVTSITHRGFIQTLTTLQPPDARPDLVPAKAVRNVTRHSVTTSCRGRLPTPQLDAILGHVHGFRQQGPGSSAAGPGRRVWQTMISDLLKEAGHHPLNRSSLSYALGQ
;
A
#
# COMPACT_ATOMS: atom_id res chain seq x y z
N MET A 1 -25.12 -9.47 19.28
CA MET A 1 -24.19 -10.40 19.96
C MET A 1 -22.77 -9.98 19.65
N THR A 2 -22.07 -9.45 20.65
CA THR A 2 -20.69 -8.97 20.55
C THR A 2 -19.73 -10.16 20.54
N GLN A 3 -19.17 -10.49 19.37
CA GLN A 3 -18.02 -11.40 19.29
C GLN A 3 -16.86 -10.78 20.08
N THR A 4 -16.52 -11.39 21.20
CA THR A 4 -15.40 -11.02 22.05
C THR A 4 -14.08 -11.16 21.28
N SER A 5 -13.09 -10.32 21.59
CA SER A 5 -11.76 -10.33 20.96
C SER A 5 -10.95 -11.64 21.15
N THR A 6 -11.57 -12.69 21.65
CA THR A 6 -11.00 -14.02 21.96
C THR A 6 -10.83 -14.92 20.74
N GLU A 7 -11.38 -14.58 19.57
CA GLU A 7 -11.23 -15.41 18.36
C GLU A 7 -9.95 -15.11 17.55
N ARG A 8 -9.21 -14.04 17.85
CA ARG A 8 -7.98 -13.70 17.11
C ARG A 8 -6.76 -14.35 17.77
N HIS A 9 -6.01 -15.12 17.00
CA HIS A 9 -4.77 -15.82 17.40
C HIS A 9 -5.00 -16.88 18.48
N GLN A 10 -5.62 -18.01 18.14
CA GLN A 10 -5.80 -19.11 19.10
C GLN A 10 -4.48 -19.83 19.36
N LEU A 11 -4.25 -20.21 20.62
CA LEU A 11 -3.12 -21.07 21.00
C LEU A 11 -3.41 -22.54 20.60
N PRO A 12 -2.38 -23.35 20.33
CA PRO A 12 -2.56 -24.77 19.99
C PRO A 12 -3.42 -25.54 20.98
N GLY A 13 -3.22 -25.35 22.29
CA GLY A 13 -4.04 -25.99 23.32
C GLY A 13 -5.52 -25.64 23.23
N GLN A 14 -5.86 -24.40 22.82
CA GLN A 14 -7.26 -23.98 22.65
C GLN A 14 -7.91 -24.69 21.45
N ILE A 15 -7.17 -24.82 20.34
CA ILE A 15 -7.63 -25.52 19.14
C ILE A 15 -7.79 -27.02 19.43
N ILE A 16 -6.82 -27.62 20.13
CA ILE A 16 -6.85 -29.03 20.52
C ILE A 16 -8.04 -29.30 21.45
N ASN A 17 -8.27 -28.46 22.47
CA ASN A 17 -9.40 -28.64 23.38
C ASN A 17 -10.75 -28.53 22.64
N ALA A 18 -10.85 -27.62 21.66
CA ALA A 18 -12.05 -27.51 20.83
C ALA A 18 -12.27 -28.78 20.00
N TRP A 19 -11.19 -29.38 19.49
CA TRP A 19 -11.22 -30.65 18.78
C TRP A 19 -11.53 -31.85 19.67
N ASP A 20 -10.98 -31.92 20.87
CA ASP A 20 -11.25 -33.02 21.80
C ASP A 20 -12.75 -33.08 22.15
N ASN A 21 -13.41 -31.93 22.33
CA ASN A 21 -14.87 -31.87 22.50
C ASN A 21 -15.66 -32.42 21.30
N VAL A 22 -15.14 -32.28 20.08
CA VAL A 22 -15.75 -32.83 18.84
C VAL A 22 -15.48 -34.33 18.76
N MET A 23 -14.26 -34.76 19.07
CA MET A 23 -13.84 -36.17 19.02
C MET A 23 -14.56 -37.02 20.07
N ASP A 24 -14.91 -36.46 21.22
CA ASP A 24 -15.66 -37.16 22.27
C ASP A 24 -17.10 -37.51 21.85
N GLN A 25 -17.61 -36.88 20.78
CA GLN A 25 -18.94 -37.17 20.21
C GLN A 25 -18.89 -38.23 19.09
N VAL A 26 -17.69 -38.67 18.68
CA VAL A 26 -17.52 -39.64 17.58
C VAL A 26 -17.66 -41.06 18.13
N THR A 27 -18.72 -41.77 17.72
CA THR A 27 -18.99 -43.17 18.12
C THR A 27 -18.80 -44.18 16.99
N THR A 28 -18.55 -43.71 15.77
CA THR A 28 -18.57 -44.52 14.53
C THR A 28 -17.20 -44.92 14.01
N LEU A 29 -16.12 -44.33 14.55
CA LEU A 29 -14.73 -44.63 14.18
C LEU A 29 -14.10 -45.63 15.16
N SER A 30 -13.17 -46.46 14.67
CA SER A 30 -12.39 -47.35 15.54
C SER A 30 -11.43 -46.55 16.42
N GLU A 31 -10.96 -47.13 17.53
CA GLU A 31 -9.99 -46.46 18.42
C GLU A 31 -8.69 -46.09 17.67
N ALA A 32 -8.24 -46.95 16.76
CA ALA A 32 -7.09 -46.68 15.90
C ALA A 32 -7.31 -45.47 14.97
N ASP A 33 -8.50 -45.36 14.37
CA ASP A 33 -8.89 -44.23 13.52
C ASP A 33 -9.01 -42.92 14.33
N ILE A 34 -9.54 -42.99 15.56
CA ILE A 34 -9.64 -41.83 16.46
C ILE A 34 -8.24 -41.34 16.84
N CYS A 35 -7.33 -42.24 17.22
CA CYS A 35 -5.93 -41.90 17.51
C CYS A 35 -5.24 -41.28 16.29
N PHE A 36 -5.49 -41.83 15.10
CA PHE A 36 -4.98 -41.30 13.84
C PHE A 36 -5.48 -39.88 13.55
N VAL A 37 -6.79 -39.65 13.62
CA VAL A 37 -7.39 -38.33 13.40
C VAL A 37 -6.88 -37.31 14.41
N ARG A 38 -6.76 -37.70 15.70
CA ARG A 38 -6.17 -36.84 16.73
C ARG A 38 -4.72 -36.47 16.42
N ALA A 39 -3.91 -37.40 15.93
CA ALA A 39 -2.54 -37.12 15.52
C ALA A 39 -2.47 -36.12 14.35
N ALA A 40 -3.32 -36.30 13.34
CA ALA A 40 -3.40 -35.36 12.21
C ALA A 40 -3.91 -33.97 12.61
N ILE A 41 -4.88 -33.89 13.52
CA ILE A 41 -5.37 -32.62 14.07
C ILE A 41 -4.25 -31.90 14.81
N ARG A 42 -3.52 -32.60 15.69
CA ARG A 42 -2.39 -32.02 16.41
C ARG A 42 -1.28 -31.57 15.47
N TYR A 43 -1.08 -32.29 14.37
CA TYR A 43 -0.07 -31.98 13.37
C TYR A 43 -0.29 -30.61 12.70
N SER A 44 -1.49 -30.36 12.17
CA SER A 44 -1.75 -29.15 11.37
C SER A 44 -2.62 -28.09 12.04
N LEU A 45 -3.29 -28.42 13.15
CA LEU A 45 -4.26 -27.57 13.86
C LEU A 45 -5.33 -26.94 12.95
N PRO A 46 -6.09 -27.74 12.17
CA PRO A 46 -7.07 -27.22 11.24
C PRO A 46 -8.30 -26.65 11.96
N PRO A 47 -9.00 -25.66 11.37
CA PRO A 47 -10.34 -25.27 11.80
C PRO A 47 -11.33 -26.44 11.79
N ILE A 48 -12.37 -26.37 12.63
CA ILE A 48 -13.46 -27.36 12.71
C ILE A 48 -14.40 -27.22 11.50
N SER A 49 -13.90 -27.59 10.32
CA SER A 49 -14.66 -27.64 9.06
C SER A 49 -14.30 -28.90 8.27
N ARG A 50 -15.27 -29.45 7.54
CA ARG A 50 -15.08 -30.68 6.75
C ARG A 50 -13.91 -30.56 5.76
N LEU A 51 -13.84 -29.43 5.06
CA LEU A 51 -12.81 -29.17 4.05
C LEU A 51 -11.42 -29.00 4.67
N ASP A 52 -11.34 -28.30 5.80
CA ASP A 52 -10.04 -28.01 6.42
C ASP A 52 -9.43 -29.23 7.12
N VAL A 53 -10.28 -30.07 7.74
CA VAL A 53 -9.85 -31.33 8.35
C VAL A 53 -9.35 -32.31 7.30
N LEU A 54 -10.06 -32.41 6.18
CA LEU A 54 -9.63 -33.26 5.06
C LEU A 54 -8.22 -32.86 4.60
N LYS A 55 -7.97 -31.56 4.45
CA LYS A 55 -6.63 -31.06 4.09
C LYS A 55 -5.59 -31.34 5.18
N GLY A 56 -5.93 -31.16 6.45
CA GLY A 56 -5.05 -31.50 7.58
C GLY A 56 -4.66 -32.97 7.61
N LEU A 57 -5.62 -33.87 7.38
CA LEU A 57 -5.38 -35.32 7.25
C LEU A 57 -4.48 -35.63 6.06
N LEU A 58 -4.72 -34.99 4.90
CA LEU A 58 -3.86 -35.16 3.73
C LEU A 58 -2.44 -34.65 3.99
N PHE A 59 -2.23 -33.58 4.76
CA PHE A 59 -0.89 -33.17 5.17
C PHE A 59 -0.21 -34.26 6.00
N TYR A 60 -0.89 -34.74 7.05
CA TYR A 60 -0.34 -35.77 7.94
C TYR A 60 -0.01 -37.09 7.20
N ILE A 61 -0.92 -37.54 6.32
CA ILE A 61 -0.72 -38.77 5.52
C ILE A 61 0.50 -38.62 4.60
N ASN A 62 0.61 -37.50 3.89
CA ASN A 62 1.71 -37.29 2.96
C ASN A 62 3.06 -37.13 3.69
N ASP A 63 3.07 -36.57 4.90
CA ASP A 63 4.31 -36.22 5.61
C ASP A 63 4.88 -37.37 6.44
N HIS A 64 4.01 -38.27 6.93
CA HIS A 64 4.40 -39.37 7.82
C HIS A 64 4.19 -40.76 7.21
N GLN A 65 3.53 -40.87 6.05
CA GLN A 65 3.13 -42.13 5.41
C GLN A 65 2.58 -43.20 6.40
N PRO A 66 1.67 -42.81 7.32
CA PRO A 66 1.12 -43.75 8.28
C PRO A 66 0.26 -44.82 7.59
N HIS A 67 0.30 -46.05 8.10
CA HIS A 67 -0.61 -47.11 7.65
C HIS A 67 -2.02 -46.85 8.21
N THR A 68 -2.94 -46.42 7.34
CA THR A 68 -4.37 -46.28 7.65
C THR A 68 -5.19 -47.31 6.88
N THR A 69 -6.22 -47.87 7.51
CA THR A 69 -7.15 -48.83 6.90
C THR A 69 -8.27 -48.16 6.10
N ARG A 70 -8.47 -46.83 6.25
CA ARG A 70 -9.51 -46.03 5.57
C ARG A 70 -8.91 -44.83 4.84
N SER A 71 -9.61 -44.33 3.80
CA SER A 71 -9.24 -43.08 3.13
C SER A 71 -9.52 -41.86 4.01
N ALA A 72 -8.84 -40.74 3.75
CA ALA A 72 -9.02 -39.50 4.50
C ALA A 72 -10.47 -38.97 4.39
N GLU A 73 -11.08 -39.10 3.20
CA GLU A 73 -12.47 -38.70 2.94
C GLU A 73 -13.45 -39.51 3.79
N ALA A 74 -13.26 -40.83 3.87
CA ALA A 74 -14.11 -41.72 4.67
C ALA A 74 -13.99 -41.42 6.17
N LEU A 75 -12.80 -41.06 6.66
CA LEU A 75 -12.61 -40.66 8.06
C LEU A 75 -13.36 -39.35 8.38
N VAL A 76 -13.28 -38.36 7.49
CA VAL A 76 -13.93 -37.05 7.65
C VAL A 76 -15.46 -37.15 7.62
N GLU A 77 -16.01 -38.07 6.84
CA GLU A 77 -17.47 -38.30 6.75
C GLU A 77 -18.12 -38.71 8.08
N HIS A 78 -17.33 -39.31 8.96
CA HIS A 78 -17.79 -39.75 10.27
C HIS A 78 -17.60 -38.71 11.39
N LEU A 79 -17.00 -37.54 11.09
CA LEU A 79 -16.78 -36.50 12.07
C LEU A 79 -17.98 -35.52 12.13
N PRO A 80 -18.45 -35.11 13.33
CA PRO A 80 -19.55 -34.17 13.49
C PRO A 80 -19.06 -32.72 13.27
N VAL A 81 -18.64 -32.40 12.04
CA VAL A 81 -18.03 -31.13 11.65
C VAL A 81 -18.88 -30.40 10.61
N GLN A 82 -18.84 -29.07 10.62
CA GLN A 82 -19.63 -28.24 9.71
C GLN A 82 -19.08 -28.31 8.28
N THR A 83 -19.96 -28.24 7.27
CA THR A 83 -19.58 -28.20 5.85
C THR A 83 -19.12 -26.82 5.40
N GLU A 84 -19.57 -25.75 6.08
CA GLU A 84 -19.20 -24.38 5.78
C GLU A 84 -17.74 -24.07 6.12
N LYS A 85 -17.10 -23.24 5.30
CA LYS A 85 -15.71 -22.80 5.50
C LYS A 85 -15.65 -21.82 6.68
N CYS A 86 -14.76 -22.07 7.63
CA CYS A 86 -14.54 -21.13 8.74
C CYS A 86 -14.10 -19.75 8.22
N ARG A 87 -14.66 -18.68 8.81
CA ARG A 87 -14.21 -17.30 8.58
C ARG A 87 -12.94 -17.04 9.40
N HIS A 88 -12.07 -16.17 8.91
CA HIS A 88 -10.85 -15.71 9.62
C HIS A 88 -9.78 -16.78 9.95
N THR A 89 -9.73 -17.89 9.19
CA THR A 89 -8.73 -18.97 9.39
C THR A 89 -7.29 -18.48 9.43
N ALA A 90 -6.95 -17.47 8.62
CA ALA A 90 -5.61 -16.88 8.55
C ALA A 90 -5.13 -16.26 9.87
N THR A 91 -6.05 -15.80 10.72
CA THR A 91 -5.72 -15.16 12.00
C THR A 91 -5.97 -16.07 13.20
N SER A 92 -6.99 -16.95 13.13
CA SER A 92 -7.33 -17.84 14.24
C SER A 92 -6.49 -19.13 14.23
N HIS A 93 -6.14 -19.67 13.05
CA HIS A 93 -5.41 -20.93 12.88
C HIS A 93 -4.12 -20.69 12.05
N PRO A 94 -3.12 -19.98 12.62
CA PRO A 94 -1.95 -19.54 11.87
C PRO A 94 -1.05 -20.69 11.39
N LEU A 95 -0.93 -21.78 12.16
CA LEU A 95 -0.13 -22.94 11.78
C LEU A 95 -0.72 -23.63 10.53
N TYR A 96 -2.01 -23.97 10.57
CA TYR A 96 -2.73 -24.53 9.45
C TYR A 96 -2.61 -23.64 8.19
N THR A 97 -2.80 -22.34 8.39
CA THR A 97 -2.67 -21.36 7.29
C THR A 97 -1.25 -21.36 6.72
N ALA A 98 -0.21 -21.39 7.56
CA ALA A 98 1.17 -21.46 7.10
C ALA A 98 1.43 -22.71 6.23
N MET A 99 0.92 -23.88 6.63
CA MET A 99 1.04 -25.12 5.87
C MET A 99 0.29 -25.08 4.53
N MET A 100 -0.91 -24.49 4.52
CA MET A 100 -1.71 -24.25 3.32
C MET A 100 -1.01 -23.35 2.31
N HIS A 101 -0.37 -22.27 2.81
CA HIS A 101 0.38 -21.37 1.94
C HIS A 101 1.58 -22.07 1.32
N LEU A 102 2.31 -22.90 2.07
CA LEU A 102 3.51 -23.59 1.58
C LEU A 102 3.25 -24.59 0.45
N THR A 103 2.05 -25.18 0.42
CA THR A 103 1.69 -26.24 -0.52
C THR A 103 1.03 -25.75 -1.81
N GLY A 104 0.39 -24.57 -1.78
CA GLY A 104 -0.37 -24.05 -2.92
C GLY A 104 -1.39 -25.06 -3.45
N ASN A 105 -1.75 -24.97 -4.72
CA ASN A 105 -2.74 -25.86 -5.34
C ASN A 105 -2.16 -27.13 -6.00
N ARG A 106 -0.83 -27.36 -6.01
CA ARG A 106 -0.26 -28.31 -6.98
C ARG A 106 0.55 -29.51 -6.49
N HIS A 107 1.26 -29.56 -5.36
CA HIS A 107 2.06 -30.78 -5.07
C HIS A 107 2.24 -31.10 -3.58
N LEU A 108 1.22 -31.67 -2.92
CA LEU A 108 1.28 -32.10 -1.52
C LEU A 108 2.47 -33.05 -1.21
N ALA A 109 2.92 -33.84 -2.18
CA ALA A 109 3.97 -34.85 -1.99
C ALA A 109 5.41 -34.38 -2.25
N HIS A 110 5.66 -33.07 -2.45
CA HIS A 110 7.02 -32.60 -2.73
C HIS A 110 7.91 -32.70 -1.46
N PRO A 111 9.07 -33.41 -1.47
CA PRO A 111 9.84 -33.69 -0.25
C PRO A 111 10.26 -32.44 0.54
N PHE A 112 10.71 -31.39 -0.15
CA PHE A 112 10.99 -30.10 0.49
C PHE A 112 9.79 -29.51 1.25
N GLN A 113 8.59 -29.56 0.65
CA GLN A 113 7.38 -29.03 1.28
C GLN A 113 6.95 -29.88 2.47
N GLN A 114 7.17 -31.20 2.41
CA GLN A 114 6.95 -32.11 3.55
C GLN A 114 7.86 -31.73 4.71
N SER A 115 9.16 -31.55 4.47
CA SER A 115 10.12 -31.10 5.49
C SER A 115 9.73 -29.75 6.12
N CYS A 116 9.28 -28.78 5.31
CA CYS A 116 8.80 -27.50 5.82
C CYS A 116 7.58 -27.64 6.73
N ARG A 117 6.62 -28.51 6.37
CA ARG A 117 5.41 -28.75 7.19
C ARG A 117 5.75 -29.48 8.48
N ARG A 118 6.61 -30.52 8.42
CA ARG A 118 7.03 -31.26 9.62
C ARG A 118 7.70 -30.33 10.62
N MET A 119 8.65 -29.51 10.16
CA MET A 119 9.31 -28.53 11.02
C MET A 119 8.34 -27.48 11.59
N LEU A 120 7.39 -26.95 10.80
CA LEU A 120 6.37 -26.04 11.33
C LEU A 120 5.51 -26.71 12.41
N SER A 121 5.13 -27.97 12.21
CA SER A 121 4.38 -28.74 13.20
C SER A 121 5.20 -28.92 14.48
N ASP A 122 6.43 -29.41 14.36
CA ASP A 122 7.32 -29.67 15.48
C ASP A 122 7.55 -28.40 16.33
N TYR A 123 7.61 -27.24 15.69
CA TYR A 123 7.96 -25.99 16.36
C TYR A 123 6.75 -25.29 17.00
N PHE A 124 5.55 -25.46 16.42
CA PHE A 124 4.40 -24.63 16.76
C PHE A 124 3.14 -25.41 17.16
N ALA A 125 3.08 -26.73 16.98
CA ALA A 125 1.96 -27.54 17.44
C ALA A 125 1.95 -27.71 18.97
N HIS A 126 3.13 -27.66 19.61
CA HIS A 126 3.31 -27.92 21.04
C HIS A 126 3.90 -26.69 21.77
N VAL A 127 3.07 -25.66 21.96
CA VAL A 127 3.45 -24.38 22.58
C VAL A 127 2.89 -24.29 24.00
N SER A 128 3.66 -23.68 24.92
CA SER A 128 3.20 -23.43 26.30
C SER A 128 1.92 -22.61 26.34
N GLU A 129 1.00 -22.96 27.24
CA GLU A 129 -0.24 -22.19 27.51
C GLU A 129 0.04 -20.75 27.97
N GLN A 130 1.26 -20.48 28.47
CA GLN A 130 1.68 -19.15 28.90
C GLN A 130 2.23 -18.29 27.75
N ALA A 131 2.32 -18.82 26.52
CA ALA A 131 2.82 -18.08 25.37
C ALA A 131 1.85 -16.95 25.00
N HIS A 132 2.41 -15.78 24.65
CA HIS A 132 1.59 -14.68 24.15
C HIS A 132 1.10 -14.98 22.72
N PRO A 133 -0.23 -15.01 22.47
CA PRO A 133 -0.74 -15.50 21.18
C PRO A 133 -0.31 -14.68 19.96
N GLU A 134 -0.19 -13.36 20.12
CA GLU A 134 0.30 -12.46 19.05
C GLU A 134 1.77 -12.72 18.70
N THR A 135 2.59 -13.07 19.70
CA THR A 135 4.01 -13.38 19.48
C THR A 135 4.14 -14.71 18.74
N LEU A 136 3.36 -15.72 19.14
CA LEU A 136 3.29 -17.00 18.45
C LEU A 136 2.84 -16.82 16.99
N TYR A 137 1.79 -16.03 16.76
CA TYR A 137 1.31 -15.69 15.42
C TYR A 137 2.43 -15.08 14.56
N ASN A 138 3.13 -14.07 15.09
CA ASN A 138 4.22 -13.40 14.38
C ASN A 138 5.37 -14.37 14.07
N HIS A 139 5.73 -15.26 14.99
CA HIS A 139 6.77 -16.26 14.75
C HIS A 139 6.39 -17.26 13.65
N ILE A 140 5.14 -17.73 13.64
CA ILE A 140 4.63 -18.63 12.60
C ILE A 140 4.65 -17.94 11.23
N VAL A 141 4.18 -16.69 11.16
CA VAL A 141 4.16 -15.90 9.90
C VAL A 141 5.56 -15.65 9.37
N GLN A 142 6.50 -15.26 10.23
CA GLN A 142 7.89 -15.04 9.82
C GLN A 142 8.56 -16.33 9.35
N SER A 143 8.31 -17.45 10.04
CA SER A 143 8.85 -18.76 9.64
C SER A 143 8.26 -19.21 8.30
N ARG A 144 6.95 -19.06 8.11
CA ARG A 144 6.26 -19.33 6.84
C ARG A 144 6.88 -18.55 5.70
N ASP A 145 7.08 -17.23 5.87
CA ASP A 145 7.60 -16.37 4.81
C ASP A 145 9.00 -16.80 4.35
N VAL A 146 9.86 -17.20 5.29
CA VAL A 146 11.21 -17.72 4.99
C VAL A 146 11.12 -19.05 4.24
N LEU A 147 10.32 -20.00 4.73
CA LEU A 147 10.16 -21.31 4.08
C LEU A 147 9.50 -21.20 2.70
N TRP A 148 8.59 -20.24 2.52
CA TRP A 148 7.97 -19.95 1.23
C TRP A 148 8.99 -19.38 0.25
N ALA A 149 9.84 -18.45 0.68
CA ALA A 149 10.91 -17.92 -0.17
C ALA A 149 11.88 -19.03 -0.62
N LEU A 150 12.18 -20.00 0.26
CA LEU A 150 12.98 -21.17 -0.09
C LEU A 150 12.25 -22.14 -1.04
N SER A 151 10.93 -22.33 -0.89
CA SER A 151 10.18 -23.26 -1.75
C SER A 151 10.13 -22.80 -3.22
N GLN A 152 10.25 -21.49 -3.47
CA GLN A 152 10.33 -20.94 -4.83
C GLN A 152 11.67 -21.22 -5.53
N GLN A 153 12.69 -21.72 -4.83
CA GLN A 153 14.02 -21.99 -5.41
C GLN A 153 14.17 -23.39 -6.01
N GLY A 154 13.09 -24.19 -6.07
CA GLY A 154 13.12 -25.52 -6.68
C GLY A 154 13.97 -26.55 -5.92
N LEU A 155 14.10 -26.39 -4.60
CA LEU A 155 14.91 -27.27 -3.75
C LEU A 155 14.30 -28.67 -3.65
N SER A 156 15.10 -29.73 -3.82
CA SER A 156 14.63 -31.12 -3.88
C SER A 156 14.22 -31.73 -2.54
N GLY A 157 14.57 -31.09 -1.40
CA GLY A 157 14.36 -31.63 -0.06
C GLY A 157 15.56 -32.44 0.46
N PRO A 158 15.55 -32.87 1.73
CA PRO A 158 16.66 -33.62 2.32
C PRO A 158 16.82 -34.99 1.66
N THR A 159 18.07 -35.37 1.36
CA THR A 159 18.43 -36.72 0.94
C THR A 159 18.55 -37.65 2.16
N GLY A 160 18.26 -38.94 2.00
CA GLY A 160 18.18 -39.90 3.10
C GLY A 160 19.41 -39.87 4.03
N GLY A 161 19.24 -39.35 5.25
CA GLY A 161 20.29 -39.21 6.26
C GLY A 161 20.26 -37.89 7.03
N ASP A 162 19.83 -36.79 6.39
CA ASP A 162 19.74 -35.48 7.02
C ASP A 162 18.44 -35.30 7.80
N LYS A 163 18.51 -34.71 9.00
CA LYS A 163 17.31 -34.23 9.69
C LYS A 163 16.76 -33.02 8.93
N ASP A 164 15.45 -32.99 8.70
CA ASP A 164 14.74 -31.88 8.02
C ASP A 164 15.22 -30.51 8.50
N ASP A 165 15.33 -30.39 9.81
CA ASP A 165 15.81 -29.23 10.54
C ASP A 165 17.21 -28.75 10.12
N ASP A 166 18.20 -29.65 10.08
CA ASP A 166 19.58 -29.31 9.76
C ASP A 166 19.69 -28.93 8.28
N TYR A 167 18.95 -29.64 7.42
CA TYR A 167 18.83 -29.33 6.01
C TYR A 167 18.22 -27.94 5.78
N LEU A 168 17.07 -27.64 6.37
CA LEU A 168 16.38 -26.36 6.19
C LEU A 168 17.20 -25.18 6.71
N VAL A 169 17.91 -25.33 7.82
CA VAL A 169 18.83 -24.31 8.32
C VAL A 169 20.04 -24.13 7.42
N GLY A 170 20.59 -25.21 6.90
CA GLY A 170 21.59 -25.15 5.84
C GLY A 170 21.10 -24.31 4.65
N GLN A 171 19.85 -24.52 4.22
CA GLN A 171 19.24 -23.75 3.13
C GLN A 171 19.00 -22.28 3.50
N VAL A 172 18.54 -21.97 4.72
CA VAL A 172 18.40 -20.57 5.17
C VAL A 172 19.75 -19.86 5.26
N ASN A 173 20.79 -20.52 5.76
CA ASN A 173 22.15 -19.96 5.79
C ASN A 173 22.72 -19.78 4.39
N ASN A 174 22.48 -20.73 3.48
CA ASN A 174 22.83 -20.61 2.07
C ASN A 174 22.07 -19.46 1.40
N TYR A 175 20.79 -19.30 1.72
CA TYR A 175 19.95 -18.20 1.23
C TYR A 175 20.47 -16.84 1.70
N LEU A 176 20.87 -16.74 2.97
CA LEU A 176 21.47 -15.54 3.55
C LEU A 176 22.86 -15.21 2.98
N THR A 177 23.63 -16.21 2.54
CA THR A 177 25.00 -16.03 2.04
C THR A 177 25.09 -15.86 0.53
N ARG A 178 24.22 -16.49 -0.27
CA ARG A 178 24.27 -16.46 -1.74
C ARG A 178 23.56 -15.27 -2.36
N VAL A 179 22.61 -14.66 -1.65
CA VAL A 179 21.76 -13.62 -2.23
C VAL A 179 22.21 -12.25 -1.68
N ASN A 180 23.06 -11.56 -2.43
CA ASN A 180 23.42 -10.15 -2.16
C ASN A 180 22.20 -9.19 -2.23
N ALA A 181 21.02 -9.70 -2.55
CA ALA A 181 19.75 -9.00 -2.74
C ALA A 181 18.65 -9.38 -1.73
N VAL A 182 18.94 -10.10 -0.62
CA VAL A 182 17.91 -10.37 0.41
C VAL A 182 17.55 -9.05 1.08
N THR A 183 16.26 -8.70 1.10
CA THR A 183 15.81 -7.47 1.76
C THR A 183 16.10 -7.53 3.26
N GLU A 184 16.34 -6.40 3.91
CA GLU A 184 16.54 -6.37 5.38
C GLU A 184 15.35 -6.96 6.15
N ASP A 185 14.14 -6.97 5.56
CA ASP A 185 13.00 -7.67 6.15
C ASP A 185 13.16 -9.18 6.14
N GLU A 186 13.56 -9.75 5.00
CA GLU A 186 13.79 -11.19 4.83
C GLU A 186 15.00 -11.65 5.63
N LYS A 187 16.06 -10.84 5.72
CA LYS A 187 17.19 -11.11 6.63
C LYS A 187 16.72 -11.17 8.07
N ARG A 188 15.95 -10.17 8.53
CA ARG A 188 15.38 -10.17 9.88
C ARG A 188 14.50 -11.39 10.14
N LYS A 189 13.61 -11.74 9.20
CA LYS A 189 12.76 -12.94 9.31
C LYS A 189 13.58 -14.22 9.35
N SER A 190 14.61 -14.33 8.52
CA SER A 190 15.55 -15.45 8.49
C SER A 190 16.36 -15.53 9.78
N ILE A 191 16.76 -14.41 10.36
CA ILE A 191 17.41 -14.35 11.68
C ILE A 191 16.45 -14.78 12.78
N THR A 192 15.19 -14.32 12.77
CA THR A 192 14.18 -14.81 13.73
C THR A 192 13.98 -16.31 13.59
N PHE A 193 13.87 -16.81 12.36
CA PHE A 193 13.78 -18.24 12.06
C PHE A 193 14.97 -19.03 12.63
N LEU A 194 16.19 -18.56 12.37
CA LEU A 194 17.42 -19.16 12.90
C LEU A 194 17.50 -19.07 14.43
N LYS A 195 17.04 -17.98 15.05
CA LYS A 195 16.97 -17.84 16.51
C LYS A 195 15.98 -18.82 17.13
N LEU A 196 14.80 -18.99 16.53
CA LEU A 196 13.81 -19.98 16.96
C LEU A 196 14.38 -21.40 16.83
N TYR A 197 15.12 -21.64 15.76
CA TYR A 197 15.79 -22.91 15.52
C TYR A 197 16.91 -23.22 16.51
N HIS A 198 17.85 -22.30 16.73
CA HIS A 198 18.97 -22.50 17.65
C HIS A 198 18.52 -22.54 19.12
N GLY A 199 17.33 -22.00 19.40
CA GLY A 199 16.64 -22.15 20.68
C GLY A 199 15.88 -23.48 20.85
N LYS A 200 16.07 -24.46 19.94
CA LYS A 200 15.43 -25.79 19.88
C LYS A 200 15.00 -26.27 21.27
N ASN A 201 13.69 -26.14 21.51
CA ASN A 201 12.95 -26.62 22.67
C ASN A 201 13.30 -26.00 24.03
N ARG A 202 12.82 -24.76 24.25
CA ARG A 202 11.84 -24.42 25.31
C ARG A 202 11.49 -22.94 25.17
N ILE A 203 10.20 -22.65 24.96
CA ILE A 203 9.56 -21.36 25.28
C ILE A 203 9.61 -21.22 26.81
N THR A 204 10.82 -21.06 27.35
CA THR A 204 11.16 -20.78 28.75
C THR A 204 11.30 -19.29 28.86
N SER A 205 10.28 -18.66 29.43
CA SER A 205 10.25 -17.28 29.94
C SER A 205 10.56 -16.17 28.92
N ASP A 206 9.76 -15.10 28.95
CA ASP A 206 9.85 -13.88 28.12
C ASP A 206 11.22 -13.13 28.15
N HIS A 207 12.30 -13.73 28.64
CA HIS A 207 13.49 -13.02 29.12
C HIS A 207 14.78 -13.25 28.32
N LEU A 208 14.84 -14.17 27.35
CA LEU A 208 16.12 -14.56 26.70
C LEU A 208 16.23 -14.36 25.18
N ILE A 209 15.25 -13.73 24.54
CA ILE A 209 15.52 -13.04 23.25
C ILE A 209 15.68 -11.56 23.59
N PRO A 210 16.87 -10.96 23.39
CA PRO A 210 17.04 -9.53 23.55
C PRO A 210 16.01 -8.83 22.66
N ARG A 211 15.08 -8.10 23.27
CA ARG A 211 14.22 -7.17 22.54
C ARG A 211 15.16 -6.18 21.88
N GLU A 212 15.31 -6.25 20.56
CA GLU A 212 15.96 -5.18 19.81
C GLU A 212 15.26 -3.86 20.15
N PRO A 213 16.01 -2.76 20.38
CA PRO A 213 15.43 -1.49 20.76
C PRO A 213 14.58 -0.97 19.60
N GLY A 214 13.26 -1.12 19.70
CA GLY A 214 12.35 -0.62 18.66
C GLY A 214 10.96 -1.23 18.62
N ILE A 215 10.73 -2.38 19.26
CA ILE A 215 9.40 -3.01 19.27
C ILE A 215 8.73 -2.78 20.64
N ARG A 216 7.89 -1.75 20.72
CA ARG A 216 6.94 -1.57 21.83
C ARG A 216 5.62 -2.25 21.48
N SER A 217 5.39 -3.46 21.98
CA SER A 217 4.05 -3.95 22.30
C SER A 217 3.76 -3.62 23.77
N GLY A 218 2.68 -2.86 24.03
CA GLY A 218 2.11 -2.73 25.37
C GLY A 218 1.38 -4.03 25.72
N THR A 219 1.35 -4.53 26.96
CA THR A 219 0.92 -3.83 28.18
C THR A 219 1.60 -4.37 29.46
N ARG A 220 1.60 -3.53 30.49
CA ARG A 220 2.00 -3.74 31.90
C ARG A 220 3.50 -3.89 32.19
N GLY A 221 4.04 -2.82 32.75
CA GLY A 221 5.33 -2.85 33.44
C GLY A 221 5.22 -3.52 34.81
N GLN A 222 6.29 -4.22 35.20
CA GLN A 222 6.93 -4.04 36.50
C GLN A 222 8.41 -4.41 36.42
N GLN A 223 9.22 -3.55 37.03
CA GLN A 223 10.52 -3.81 37.67
C GLN A 223 11.60 -4.58 36.88
N ARG A 224 12.62 -3.84 36.42
CA ARG A 224 13.98 -4.40 36.33
C ARG A 224 14.94 -3.59 37.18
N ARG A 225 15.29 -4.18 38.33
CA ARG A 225 16.48 -3.85 39.13
C ARG A 225 17.72 -3.94 38.24
N LYS A 226 18.57 -2.92 38.31
CA LYS A 226 19.93 -2.93 37.76
C LYS A 226 20.67 -4.16 38.28
N THR A 227 20.98 -5.12 37.42
CA THR A 227 21.98 -6.16 37.70
C THR A 227 23.13 -6.02 36.71
N LYS A 228 24.33 -5.82 37.27
CA LYS A 228 25.59 -5.70 36.56
C LYS A 228 25.77 -6.90 35.61
N GLN A 229 25.92 -6.61 34.33
CA GLN A 229 26.27 -7.59 33.30
C GLN A 229 27.65 -8.19 33.62
N LYS A 230 27.73 -9.53 33.73
CA LYS A 230 28.98 -10.25 34.00
C LYS A 230 29.85 -10.34 32.74
N PRO A 231 31.19 -10.48 32.86
CA PRO A 231 32.15 -10.36 31.75
C PRO A 231 32.19 -11.57 30.79
N ARG A 232 31.25 -12.52 30.89
CA ARG A 232 31.34 -13.82 30.22
C ARG A 232 30.90 -13.77 28.74
N ASP A 233 30.07 -12.79 28.36
CA ASP A 233 29.52 -12.66 27.00
C ASP A 233 30.55 -12.12 25.99
N LYS A 234 31.53 -11.32 26.42
CA LYS A 234 32.56 -10.78 25.51
C LYS A 234 33.51 -11.86 24.96
N ARG A 235 33.67 -12.98 25.66
CA ARG A 235 34.60 -14.05 25.24
C ARG A 235 34.00 -14.92 24.13
N LEU A 236 32.68 -15.11 24.15
CA LEU A 236 31.95 -15.90 23.16
C LEU A 236 31.82 -15.16 21.82
N ASP A 237 31.60 -13.84 21.85
CA ASP A 237 31.59 -13.01 20.64
C ASP A 237 32.98 -12.91 20.01
N GLN A 238 34.05 -12.96 20.82
CA GLN A 238 35.43 -12.91 20.35
C GLN A 238 35.89 -14.25 19.75
N GLU A 239 35.53 -15.40 20.36
CA GLU A 239 35.77 -16.73 19.80
C GLU A 239 35.00 -16.97 18.47
N LEU A 240 33.80 -16.40 18.33
CA LEU A 240 33.01 -16.48 17.10
C LEU A 240 33.66 -15.65 15.96
N LEU A 241 34.21 -14.48 16.26
CA LEU A 241 34.93 -13.65 15.29
C LEU A 241 36.25 -14.29 14.85
N GLU A 242 37.00 -14.88 15.78
CA GLU A 242 38.27 -15.57 15.47
C GLU A 242 38.04 -16.84 14.63
N SER A 243 36.96 -17.58 14.88
CA SER A 243 36.51 -18.73 14.07
C SER A 243 36.17 -18.34 12.62
N LEU A 244 35.51 -17.19 12.42
CA LEU A 244 35.15 -16.69 11.10
C LEU A 244 36.37 -16.19 10.32
N GLN A 245 37.33 -15.55 11.00
CA GLN A 245 38.58 -15.10 10.38
C GLN A 245 39.51 -16.26 10.00
N GLN A 246 39.54 -17.34 10.79
CA GLN A 246 40.29 -18.57 10.46
C GLN A 246 39.70 -19.35 9.28
N ARG A 247 38.38 -19.24 9.02
CA ARG A 247 37.75 -19.85 7.83
C ARG A 247 37.96 -19.05 6.55
N ALA A 248 38.00 -17.71 6.65
CA ALA A 248 38.27 -16.85 5.49
C ALA A 248 39.71 -17.02 4.96
N SER A 249 40.67 -17.28 5.83
CA SER A 249 42.08 -17.49 5.47
C SER A 249 42.38 -18.87 4.86
N ARG A 250 41.49 -19.87 5.03
CA ARG A 250 41.62 -21.18 4.36
C ARG A 250 41.12 -21.19 2.91
N HIS A 251 40.31 -20.22 2.51
CA HIS A 251 39.78 -20.13 1.14
C HIS A 251 40.66 -19.33 0.15
N GLN A 252 41.73 -18.69 0.63
CA GLN A 252 42.69 -17.98 -0.24
C GLN A 252 43.92 -18.82 -0.64
N ALA A 253 44.02 -20.08 -0.22
CA ALA A 253 45.17 -20.94 -0.51
C ALA A 253 44.98 -21.93 -1.69
N SER A 254 43.87 -21.89 -2.42
CA SER A 254 43.65 -22.76 -3.59
C SER A 254 43.20 -21.99 -4.84
N SER A 255 44.08 -21.15 -5.38
CA SER A 255 44.01 -20.82 -6.81
C SER A 255 45.41 -20.90 -7.41
N GLY A 256 45.74 -22.05 -7.98
CA GLY A 256 46.89 -22.25 -8.82
C GLY A 256 46.55 -23.26 -9.91
N ALA A 257 46.93 -22.93 -11.14
CA ALA A 257 46.96 -23.73 -12.37
C ALA A 257 45.79 -23.56 -13.37
N SER A 258 46.14 -22.81 -14.43
CA SER A 258 45.72 -22.80 -15.84
C SER A 258 44.98 -24.03 -16.38
N THR A 259 44.06 -23.84 -17.34
CA THR A 259 44.37 -23.92 -18.79
C THR A 259 43.17 -23.59 -19.68
N THR A 260 43.51 -23.00 -20.83
CA THR A 260 42.74 -22.65 -22.02
C THR A 260 42.14 -23.86 -22.75
N THR A 261 40.91 -23.74 -23.29
CA THR A 261 40.54 -24.20 -24.65
C THR A 261 39.22 -23.58 -25.13
N ARG A 262 39.20 -23.26 -26.43
CA ARG A 262 38.10 -22.75 -27.27
C ARG A 262 37.06 -23.83 -27.60
N ASP A 263 35.81 -23.40 -27.79
CA ASP A 263 34.86 -23.68 -28.91
C ASP A 263 33.41 -23.60 -28.40
N LEU A 264 32.63 -22.60 -28.86
CA LEU A 264 31.64 -22.67 -29.96
C LEU A 264 30.47 -23.62 -29.66
N ASP A 265 29.40 -23.06 -29.10
CA ASP A 265 28.02 -23.19 -29.63
C ASP A 265 27.03 -22.46 -28.71
N ALA A 266 26.32 -21.48 -29.29
CA ALA A 266 25.27 -20.72 -28.64
C ALA A 266 23.94 -20.92 -29.37
N PRO A 267 22.85 -21.31 -28.69
CA PRO A 267 21.51 -21.00 -29.15
C PRO A 267 21.05 -19.68 -28.52
N GLN A 268 20.79 -18.71 -29.40
CA GLN A 268 20.05 -17.49 -29.08
C GLN A 268 18.62 -17.86 -28.65
N SER A 269 18.25 -17.56 -27.40
CA SER A 269 16.85 -17.52 -26.98
C SER A 269 16.45 -16.07 -26.76
N ALA A 270 15.38 -15.68 -27.46
CA ALA A 270 14.77 -14.36 -27.46
C ALA A 270 14.32 -13.95 -26.05
N ALA A 271 14.92 -12.87 -25.53
CA ALA A 271 14.38 -12.11 -24.41
C ALA A 271 13.86 -10.77 -24.93
N GLN A 272 12.64 -10.43 -24.50
CA GLN A 272 11.96 -9.16 -24.75
C GLN A 272 12.85 -7.96 -24.34
N PRO A 273 12.67 -6.76 -24.91
CA PRO A 273 13.46 -5.61 -24.52
C PRO A 273 13.01 -5.15 -23.13
N ASP A 274 13.75 -5.57 -22.10
CA ASP A 274 13.86 -4.83 -20.85
C ASP A 274 14.29 -3.39 -21.20
N GLY A 275 13.72 -2.40 -20.51
CA GLY A 275 14.01 -0.99 -20.79
C GLY A 275 15.51 -0.72 -20.81
N GLU A 276 15.94 0.13 -21.75
CA GLU A 276 17.35 0.50 -22.01
C GLU A 276 18.07 0.96 -20.72
N PHE A 277 17.34 1.54 -19.77
CA PHE A 277 17.82 1.92 -18.43
C PHE A 277 18.23 0.71 -17.55
N ASP A 278 17.38 -0.31 -17.50
CA ASP A 278 17.66 -1.53 -16.75
C ASP A 278 18.81 -2.30 -17.42
N GLU A 279 18.90 -2.26 -18.75
CA GLU A 279 20.04 -2.84 -19.46
C GLU A 279 21.35 -2.08 -19.20
N LEU A 280 21.32 -0.75 -19.11
CA LEU A 280 22.51 0.08 -18.84
C LEU A 280 23.06 -0.09 -17.42
N ILE A 281 22.20 -0.28 -16.41
CA ILE A 281 22.65 -0.54 -15.02
C ILE A 281 23.00 -2.01 -14.81
N ARG A 282 22.30 -2.94 -15.48
CA ARG A 282 22.49 -4.39 -15.31
C ARG A 282 23.66 -4.90 -16.15
N ARG A 283 23.93 -4.34 -17.34
CA ARG A 283 25.02 -4.71 -18.27
C ARG A 283 26.09 -3.63 -18.50
N GLY A 284 25.83 -2.35 -18.20
CA GLY A 284 26.79 -1.27 -18.40
C GLY A 284 27.87 -1.15 -17.31
N PRO A 285 28.82 -0.21 -17.45
CA PRO A 285 30.03 -0.16 -16.64
C PRO A 285 29.81 0.48 -15.25
N TYR A 286 28.57 0.70 -14.80
CA TYR A 286 28.27 1.34 -13.50
C TYR A 286 27.45 0.40 -12.59
N ARG A 287 27.56 0.61 -11.27
CA ARG A 287 26.79 -0.07 -10.23
C ARG A 287 26.48 0.93 -9.11
N ASP A 288 25.43 0.66 -8.34
CA ASP A 288 25.17 1.42 -7.11
C ASP A 288 26.25 1.08 -6.07
N ALA A 289 26.90 2.10 -5.53
CA ALA A 289 27.84 1.97 -4.43
C ALA A 289 27.09 2.04 -3.11
N ALA A 290 27.24 1.00 -2.29
CA ALA A 290 26.78 1.03 -0.92
C ALA A 290 27.62 2.05 -0.13
N ALA A 291 26.97 3.06 0.47
CA ALA A 291 27.64 4.02 1.34
C ALA A 291 28.34 3.26 2.49
N ALA A 292 29.64 3.48 2.65
CA ALA A 292 30.41 2.91 3.75
C ALA A 292 29.90 3.46 5.10
N SER A 293 29.89 2.61 6.12
CA SER A 293 29.31 2.90 7.44
C SER A 293 29.89 4.17 8.09
N PRO A 294 29.07 5.09 8.63
CA PRO A 294 29.59 6.30 9.26
C PRO A 294 30.06 6.04 10.69
N SER A 295 31.29 6.48 11.00
CA SER A 295 31.84 6.53 12.34
C SER A 295 31.15 7.60 13.20
N THR A 296 30.94 7.30 14.46
CA THR A 296 30.40 8.18 15.51
C THR A 296 31.32 9.38 15.80
N ALA A 297 31.08 10.52 15.16
CA ALA A 297 31.23 11.87 15.74
C ALA A 297 30.89 12.95 14.69
N ALA A 298 29.84 13.73 14.97
CA ALA A 298 29.52 15.07 14.43
C ALA A 298 29.67 15.32 12.91
N SER A 299 28.54 15.48 12.20
CA SER A 299 28.16 16.73 11.50
C SER A 299 26.97 16.46 10.57
N GLU A 300 26.22 17.52 10.34
CA GLU A 300 25.00 17.67 9.55
C GLU A 300 25.16 17.32 8.07
N ALA A 301 24.02 16.98 7.46
CA ALA A 301 23.78 16.72 6.03
C ALA A 301 24.54 15.52 5.44
N ASP A 302 23.82 14.43 5.15
CA ASP A 302 24.03 13.71 3.91
C ASP A 302 22.80 12.87 3.54
N GLU A 303 22.08 13.43 2.59
CA GLU A 303 21.17 12.76 1.70
C GLU A 303 21.90 11.60 0.99
N HIS A 304 21.26 10.43 0.82
CA HIS A 304 21.83 9.37 -0.01
C HIS A 304 21.97 9.87 -1.45
N ASP A 305 23.16 10.36 -1.80
CA ASP A 305 23.65 10.37 -3.17
C ASP A 305 23.47 8.96 -3.74
N ILE A 306 22.89 8.86 -4.94
CA ILE A 306 23.03 7.64 -5.74
C ILE A 306 24.48 7.65 -6.22
N LEU A 307 25.38 7.10 -5.40
CA LEU A 307 26.79 6.96 -5.76
C LEU A 307 26.90 5.85 -6.81
N LEU A 308 26.93 6.21 -8.08
CA LEU A 308 27.25 5.28 -9.17
C LEU A 308 28.76 5.06 -9.21
N GLN A 309 29.20 3.84 -8.92
CA GLN A 309 30.60 3.44 -9.03
C GLN A 309 30.82 2.61 -10.28
N ARG A 310 31.92 2.83 -11.00
CA ARG A 310 32.28 2.01 -12.16
C ARG A 310 32.53 0.55 -11.73
N ARG A 311 31.99 -0.42 -12.49
CA ARG A 311 32.22 -1.87 -12.33
C ARG A 311 33.64 -2.28 -12.68
N THR A 312 34.27 -1.58 -13.63
CA THR A 312 35.65 -1.80 -14.09
C THR A 312 36.40 -0.46 -14.17
N PRO A 313 37.71 -0.43 -13.88
CA PRO A 313 38.53 0.76 -14.12
C PRO A 313 38.46 1.14 -15.60
N SER A 314 38.08 2.38 -15.91
CA SER A 314 37.94 2.90 -17.27
C SER A 314 38.82 4.14 -17.44
N THR A 315 39.34 4.35 -18.65
CA THR A 315 40.16 5.51 -19.03
C THR A 315 39.34 6.77 -19.34
N MET A 316 38.00 6.68 -19.29
CA MET A 316 37.12 7.83 -19.51
C MET A 316 37.27 8.88 -18.41
N THR A 317 37.16 10.16 -18.77
CA THR A 317 37.41 11.29 -17.87
C THR A 317 36.25 11.51 -16.89
N VAL A 318 36.48 12.34 -15.87
CA VAL A 318 35.48 12.69 -14.85
C VAL A 318 34.28 13.44 -15.45
N ASP A 319 34.49 14.21 -16.52
CA ASP A 319 33.41 14.93 -17.20
C ASP A 319 32.53 13.99 -18.04
N ASP A 320 33.11 12.92 -18.59
CA ASP A 320 32.34 11.87 -19.26
C ASP A 320 31.47 11.08 -18.26
N ASP A 321 31.98 10.81 -17.06
CA ASP A 321 31.19 10.19 -15.97
C ASP A 321 30.00 11.05 -15.57
N ARG A 322 30.22 12.36 -15.40
CA ARG A 322 29.14 13.31 -15.08
C ARG A 322 28.11 13.35 -16.19
N ALA A 323 28.53 13.31 -17.46
CA ALA A 323 27.61 13.26 -18.59
C ALA A 323 26.72 11.99 -18.56
N VAL A 324 27.29 10.83 -18.22
CA VAL A 324 26.54 9.56 -18.08
C VAL A 324 25.58 9.59 -16.89
N VAL A 325 26.00 10.08 -15.72
CA VAL A 325 25.12 10.22 -14.54
C VAL A 325 23.96 11.17 -14.83
N HIS A 326 24.23 12.30 -15.48
CA HIS A 326 23.19 13.23 -15.92
C HIS A 326 22.27 12.64 -17.00
N HIS A 327 22.74 11.69 -17.79
CA HIS A 327 21.93 10.96 -18.77
C HIS A 327 21.03 9.92 -18.09
N VAL A 328 21.55 9.17 -17.11
CA VAL A 328 20.81 8.17 -16.31
C VAL A 328 19.71 8.84 -15.46
N GLN A 329 20.02 9.97 -14.80
CA GLN A 329 19.02 10.76 -14.08
C GLN A 329 17.94 11.33 -15.02
N ARG A 330 18.32 11.76 -16.23
CA ARG A 330 17.36 12.17 -17.25
C ARG A 330 16.47 11.01 -17.71
N MET A 331 17.02 9.81 -17.91
CA MET A 331 16.24 8.63 -18.34
C MET A 331 15.26 8.12 -17.25
N SER A 332 15.65 8.15 -15.98
CA SER A 332 14.75 7.85 -14.85
C SER A 332 13.57 8.84 -14.74
N LEU A 333 13.81 10.11 -15.09
CA LEU A 333 12.75 11.13 -15.21
C LEU A 333 11.88 10.93 -16.47
N VAL A 334 12.38 10.28 -17.52
CA VAL A 334 11.63 10.00 -18.76
C VAL A 334 10.58 8.90 -18.55
N ASP A 335 10.78 7.96 -17.63
CA ASP A 335 9.79 6.93 -17.28
C ASP A 335 8.62 7.45 -16.43
N THR A 336 8.75 8.63 -15.81
CA THR A 336 7.76 9.16 -14.84
C THR A 336 7.29 10.59 -15.10
N LEU A 337 8.00 11.36 -15.92
CA LEU A 337 7.54 12.62 -16.48
C LEU A 337 7.50 12.46 -18.00
N THR A 338 6.28 12.34 -18.53
CA THR A 338 5.93 12.42 -19.94
C THR A 338 6.26 13.81 -20.49
N SER A 339 7.55 14.12 -20.61
CA SER A 339 8.09 15.29 -21.27
C SER A 339 7.51 15.38 -22.69
N MET A 340 7.30 16.60 -23.19
CA MET A 340 6.99 16.85 -24.59
C MET A 340 8.07 16.36 -25.57
N THR A 341 9.25 15.96 -25.05
CA THR A 341 10.41 15.47 -25.81
C THR A 341 10.53 13.95 -25.84
N ASP A 342 9.49 13.22 -25.42
CA ASP A 342 9.47 11.75 -25.47
C ASP A 342 9.61 11.29 -26.94
N ILE A 343 10.82 10.81 -27.27
CA ILE A 343 11.28 10.54 -28.63
C ILE A 343 10.37 9.50 -29.32
N HIS A 344 9.59 8.74 -28.57
CA HIS A 344 8.73 7.68 -29.11
C HIS A 344 7.35 8.15 -29.57
N ARG A 345 6.97 9.43 -29.36
CA ARG A 345 5.65 9.94 -29.77
C ARG A 345 5.61 10.30 -31.24
N LEU A 346 4.49 9.98 -31.87
CA LEU A 346 4.17 10.40 -33.23
C LEU A 346 3.73 11.85 -33.25
N THR A 347 4.19 12.60 -34.25
CA THR A 347 3.72 13.96 -34.55
C THR A 347 2.26 13.93 -35.02
N THR A 348 1.55 15.05 -34.93
CA THR A 348 0.16 15.18 -35.42
C THR A 348 0.01 14.76 -36.88
N ARG A 349 1.02 15.04 -37.72
CA ARG A 349 1.06 14.59 -39.12
C ARG A 349 1.13 13.06 -39.23
N GLN A 350 2.06 12.44 -38.51
CA GLN A 350 2.22 10.98 -38.51
C GLN A 350 0.99 10.27 -37.93
N LEU A 351 0.33 10.84 -36.93
CA LEU A 351 -0.93 10.32 -36.39
C LEU A 351 -2.04 10.32 -37.46
N ARG A 352 -2.15 11.41 -38.22
CA ARG A 352 -3.12 11.51 -39.32
C ARG A 352 -2.83 10.49 -40.42
N GLU A 353 -1.57 10.35 -40.82
CA GLU A 353 -1.15 9.35 -41.82
C GLU A 353 -1.42 7.93 -41.33
N ALA A 354 -1.13 7.63 -40.06
CA ALA A 354 -1.40 6.33 -39.46
C ALA A 354 -2.91 6.02 -39.41
N LEU A 355 -3.75 6.98 -39.03
CA LEU A 355 -5.21 6.79 -39.02
C LEU A 355 -5.81 6.66 -40.43
N ASP A 356 -5.23 7.35 -41.40
CA ASP A 356 -5.65 7.26 -42.80
C ASP A 356 -5.31 5.90 -43.41
N SER A 357 -4.13 5.37 -43.09
CA SER A 357 -3.67 4.07 -43.58
C SER A 357 -4.56 2.90 -43.19
N CYS A 358 -5.18 2.96 -42.02
CA CYS A 358 -6.08 1.93 -41.49
C CYS A 358 -7.56 2.25 -41.69
N ARG A 359 -7.88 3.37 -42.36
CA ARG A 359 -9.24 3.89 -42.50
C ARG A 359 -10.21 2.94 -43.21
N HIS A 360 -9.70 2.08 -44.09
CA HIS A 360 -10.52 1.14 -44.87
C HIS A 360 -10.85 -0.16 -44.13
N ASP A 361 -10.21 -0.43 -42.99
CA ASP A 361 -10.46 -1.59 -42.14
C ASP A 361 -11.11 -1.10 -40.83
N PRO A 362 -12.40 -1.41 -40.59
CA PRO A 362 -13.12 -0.90 -39.41
C PRO A 362 -12.50 -1.38 -38.10
N THR A 363 -11.98 -2.60 -38.04
CA THR A 363 -11.36 -3.19 -36.85
C THR A 363 -10.06 -2.46 -36.51
N GLN A 364 -9.18 -2.29 -37.51
CA GLN A 364 -7.91 -1.57 -37.34
C GLN A 364 -8.12 -0.10 -37.01
N TRP A 365 -9.12 0.53 -37.62
CA TRP A 365 -9.49 1.92 -37.33
C TRP A 365 -10.02 2.10 -35.91
N ALA A 366 -10.95 1.24 -35.46
CA ALA A 366 -11.51 1.30 -34.12
C ALA A 366 -10.43 1.08 -33.04
N LEU A 367 -9.55 0.09 -33.22
CA LEU A 367 -8.42 -0.14 -32.31
C LEU A 367 -7.51 1.09 -32.22
N SER A 368 -7.14 1.68 -33.37
CA SER A 368 -6.28 2.87 -33.42
C SER A 368 -6.89 4.08 -32.72
N MET A 369 -8.18 4.32 -32.93
CA MET A 369 -8.92 5.40 -32.27
C MET A 369 -9.00 5.18 -30.76
N LEU A 370 -9.30 3.96 -30.30
CA LEU A 370 -9.35 3.66 -28.86
C LEU A 370 -7.98 3.83 -28.20
N LEU A 371 -6.89 3.35 -28.83
CA LEU A 371 -5.52 3.54 -28.32
C LEU A 371 -5.18 5.04 -28.14
N LEU A 372 -5.57 5.89 -29.09
CA LEU A 372 -5.29 7.33 -29.04
C LEU A 372 -6.20 8.11 -28.10
N CYS A 373 -7.49 7.80 -28.05
CA CYS A 373 -8.47 8.56 -27.26
C CYS A 373 -8.53 8.13 -25.78
N THR A 374 -8.06 6.93 -25.45
CA THR A 374 -8.01 6.44 -24.06
C THR A 374 -6.60 6.36 -23.51
N GLY A 375 -5.58 6.15 -24.35
CA GLY A 375 -4.25 5.79 -23.88
C GLY A 375 -4.21 4.43 -23.19
N MET A 376 -5.25 3.60 -23.35
CA MET A 376 -5.32 2.27 -22.78
C MET A 376 -4.23 1.38 -23.39
N PRO A 377 -3.59 0.50 -22.59
CA PRO A 377 -2.55 -0.39 -23.08
C PRO A 377 -3.08 -1.33 -24.14
N LEU A 378 -2.30 -1.60 -25.19
CA LEU A 378 -2.67 -2.53 -26.25
C LEU A 378 -3.12 -3.88 -25.69
N ALA A 379 -2.31 -4.51 -24.83
CA ALA A 379 -2.62 -5.81 -24.25
C ALA A 379 -3.98 -5.84 -23.52
N ARG A 380 -4.45 -4.68 -23.02
CA ARG A 380 -5.76 -4.58 -22.38
C ARG A 380 -6.88 -4.42 -23.41
N LEU A 381 -6.68 -3.61 -24.45
CA LEU A 381 -7.65 -3.48 -25.55
C LEU A 381 -7.79 -4.78 -26.35
N GLU A 382 -6.75 -5.60 -26.48
CA GLU A 382 -6.82 -6.93 -27.11
C GLU A 382 -7.70 -7.92 -26.33
N THR A 383 -7.95 -7.66 -25.04
CA THR A 383 -8.87 -8.46 -24.23
C THR A 383 -10.31 -7.96 -24.29
N LEU A 384 -10.57 -6.82 -24.95
CA LEU A 384 -11.89 -6.18 -24.98
C LEU A 384 -12.96 -7.13 -25.51
N THR A 385 -14.07 -7.22 -24.76
CA THR A 385 -15.24 -8.03 -25.14
C THR A 385 -16.43 -7.15 -25.46
N VAL A 386 -17.18 -7.48 -26.51
CA VAL A 386 -18.45 -6.80 -26.85
C VAL A 386 -19.61 -7.67 -26.41
N VAL A 387 -20.51 -7.09 -25.61
CA VAL A 387 -21.72 -7.76 -25.11
C VAL A 387 -22.93 -7.07 -25.73
N MET A 388 -23.52 -7.73 -26.73
CA MET A 388 -24.65 -7.20 -27.50
C MET A 388 -26.00 -7.32 -26.78
N ALA A 389 -26.11 -8.21 -25.78
CA ALA A 389 -27.31 -8.37 -24.97
C ALA A 389 -27.34 -7.40 -23.77
N SER A 390 -28.51 -6.86 -23.45
CA SER A 390 -28.73 -6.04 -22.25
C SER A 390 -28.67 -6.91 -21.00
N THR A 391 -27.47 -7.19 -20.51
CA THR A 391 -27.24 -7.75 -19.17
C THR A 391 -26.92 -6.64 -18.19
N GLU A 392 -27.20 -6.90 -16.91
CA GLU A 392 -27.09 -6.02 -15.75
C GLU A 392 -25.95 -4.98 -15.81
N ASP A 393 -26.21 -3.77 -15.30
CA ASP A 393 -25.39 -2.56 -15.40
C ASP A 393 -23.94 -2.71 -14.90
N HIS A 394 -23.61 -3.80 -14.21
CA HIS A 394 -22.29 -4.05 -13.63
C HIS A 394 -21.77 -5.46 -13.95
N PRO A 395 -20.60 -5.58 -14.61
CA PRO A 395 -19.91 -6.86 -14.70
C PRO A 395 -19.45 -7.31 -13.29
N PRO A 396 -19.24 -8.62 -13.07
CA PRO A 396 -18.83 -9.16 -11.77
C PRO A 396 -17.55 -8.50 -11.24
N GLU A 397 -17.44 -8.36 -9.92
CA GLU A 397 -16.39 -7.59 -9.21
C GLU A 397 -14.93 -7.98 -9.58
N ASP A 398 -14.72 -9.19 -10.10
CA ASP A 398 -13.41 -9.72 -10.46
C ASP A 398 -13.03 -9.53 -11.94
N ASP A 399 -13.91 -8.95 -12.76
CA ASP A 399 -13.63 -8.77 -14.19
C ASP A 399 -12.86 -7.46 -14.46
N GLU A 400 -11.57 -7.59 -14.77
CA GLU A 400 -10.69 -6.46 -15.13
C GLU A 400 -10.77 -6.07 -16.63
N THR A 401 -11.48 -6.88 -17.42
CA THR A 401 -11.55 -6.80 -18.88
C THR A 401 -12.40 -5.60 -19.31
N PRO A 402 -11.93 -4.78 -20.27
CA PRO A 402 -12.77 -3.72 -20.83
C PRO A 402 -13.92 -4.31 -21.64
N LYS A 403 -15.12 -3.74 -21.51
CA LYS A 403 -16.32 -4.20 -22.21
C LYS A 403 -16.98 -3.10 -23.00
N VAL A 404 -17.57 -3.46 -24.12
CA VAL A 404 -18.54 -2.61 -24.80
C VAL A 404 -19.93 -3.19 -24.55
N VAL A 405 -20.82 -2.38 -23.98
CA VAL A 405 -22.15 -2.77 -23.50
C VAL A 405 -23.23 -1.88 -24.11
N HIS A 406 -24.49 -2.24 -23.85
CA HIS A 406 -25.70 -1.55 -24.35
C HIS A 406 -25.65 -1.35 -25.86
N ASP A 407 -25.63 -2.45 -26.60
CA ASP A 407 -25.65 -2.46 -28.07
C ASP A 407 -24.50 -1.66 -28.69
N GLY A 408 -23.30 -1.75 -28.13
CA GLY A 408 -22.13 -1.07 -28.69
C GLY A 408 -21.93 0.37 -28.23
N THR A 409 -22.84 0.94 -27.44
CA THR A 409 -22.87 2.40 -27.18
C THR A 409 -21.96 2.86 -26.06
N LEU A 410 -21.67 2.02 -25.06
CA LEU A 410 -20.85 2.38 -23.90
C LEU A 410 -19.62 1.48 -23.80
N LEU A 411 -18.45 2.09 -23.58
CA LEU A 411 -17.22 1.43 -23.18
C LEU A 411 -17.06 1.51 -21.66
N THR A 412 -17.06 0.36 -20.98
CA THR A 412 -16.88 0.23 -19.53
C THR A 412 -15.56 -0.48 -19.21
N PHE A 413 -14.81 0.04 -18.24
CA PHE A 413 -13.59 -0.62 -17.75
C PHE A 413 -13.21 -0.18 -16.34
N ARG A 414 -12.42 -1.00 -15.65
CA ARG A 414 -11.99 -0.76 -14.26
C ARG A 414 -10.64 -0.05 -14.15
N LEU A 415 -10.47 0.82 -13.17
CA LEU A 415 -9.16 1.34 -12.74
C LEU A 415 -8.42 0.26 -11.95
N LEU A 416 -7.25 -0.18 -12.45
CA LEU A 416 -6.48 -1.29 -11.88
C LEU A 416 -5.68 -0.89 -10.63
N ASP A 417 -5.29 0.39 -10.55
CA ASP A 417 -4.57 1.00 -9.44
C ASP A 417 -5.14 2.40 -9.16
N GLY A 418 -4.62 3.09 -8.14
CA GLY A 418 -5.09 4.42 -7.75
C GLY A 418 -6.13 4.35 -6.62
N PRO A 419 -7.45 4.34 -6.91
CA PRO A 419 -8.49 4.44 -5.89
C PRO A 419 -8.38 3.38 -4.80
N SER A 420 -8.61 3.76 -3.54
CA SER A 420 -8.61 2.81 -2.41
C SER A 420 -9.73 1.76 -2.57
N ARG A 421 -9.50 0.50 -2.19
CA ARG A 421 -10.54 -0.54 -2.18
C ARG A 421 -11.55 -0.26 -1.07
N LEU A 422 -12.85 -0.38 -1.36
CA LEU A 422 -13.85 -0.52 -0.31
C LEU A 422 -14.09 -2.00 -0.03
N PRO A 423 -14.54 -2.37 1.18
CA PRO A 423 -14.92 -3.75 1.49
C PRO A 423 -16.19 -4.20 0.77
N ASP A 424 -17.09 -3.25 0.46
CA ASP A 424 -18.48 -3.56 0.12
C ASP A 424 -18.86 -3.25 -1.35
N THR A 425 -18.11 -2.39 -2.05
CA THR A 425 -18.37 -2.06 -3.47
C THR A 425 -17.09 -1.62 -4.20
N ASP A 426 -17.02 -1.82 -5.51
CA ASP A 426 -15.93 -1.31 -6.36
C ASP A 426 -16.41 -0.31 -7.43
N ASP A 427 -17.63 0.21 -7.29
CA ASP A 427 -18.29 1.13 -8.21
C ASP A 427 -17.42 2.35 -8.57
N HIS A 428 -16.71 2.89 -7.58
CA HIS A 428 -15.83 4.05 -7.73
C HIS A 428 -14.59 3.80 -8.58
N ARG A 429 -14.33 2.54 -8.96
CA ARG A 429 -13.23 2.15 -9.86
C ARG A 429 -13.68 2.00 -11.30
N TRP A 430 -14.99 2.01 -11.57
CA TRP A 430 -15.48 1.90 -12.93
C TRP A 430 -15.40 3.23 -13.67
N VAL A 431 -15.01 3.13 -14.92
CA VAL A 431 -15.01 4.21 -15.90
C VAL A 431 -15.94 3.79 -17.02
N THR A 432 -16.84 4.70 -17.39
CA THR A 432 -17.74 4.47 -18.52
C THR A 432 -17.77 5.66 -19.45
N LEU A 433 -17.55 5.38 -20.72
CA LEU A 433 -17.44 6.37 -21.78
C LEU A 433 -18.49 6.05 -22.85
N ALA A 434 -19.25 7.05 -23.28
CA ALA A 434 -20.08 6.90 -24.46
C ALA A 434 -19.20 6.84 -25.70
N LEU A 435 -19.44 5.88 -26.57
CA LEU A 435 -18.73 5.76 -27.83
C LEU A 435 -19.41 6.64 -28.90
N PRO A 436 -18.65 7.36 -29.73
CA PRO A 436 -19.19 8.11 -30.87
C PRO A 436 -19.74 7.14 -31.92
N HIS A 437 -20.74 7.57 -32.69
CA HIS A 437 -21.43 6.74 -33.69
C HIS A 437 -20.48 6.02 -34.66
N ALA A 438 -19.41 6.69 -35.10
CA ALA A 438 -18.43 6.08 -35.99
C ALA A 438 -17.67 4.90 -35.35
N LEU A 439 -17.36 4.98 -34.04
CA LEU A 439 -16.76 3.86 -33.31
C LEU A 439 -17.76 2.73 -33.06
N ILE A 440 -19.02 3.06 -32.79
CA ILE A 440 -20.09 2.06 -32.62
C ILE A 440 -20.18 1.19 -33.88
N GLN A 441 -20.32 1.82 -35.07
CA GLN A 441 -20.42 1.09 -36.33
C GLN A 441 -19.16 0.26 -36.64
N ALA A 442 -17.97 0.82 -36.41
CA ALA A 442 -16.72 0.10 -36.63
C ALA A 442 -16.59 -1.13 -35.71
N ILE A 443 -17.00 -1.02 -34.45
CA ILE A 443 -16.99 -2.12 -33.48
C ILE A 443 -18.02 -3.19 -33.86
N HIS A 444 -19.24 -2.81 -34.24
CA HIS A 444 -20.27 -3.77 -34.70
C HIS A 444 -19.77 -4.60 -35.88
N GLN A 445 -19.18 -3.95 -36.89
CA GLN A 445 -18.60 -4.67 -38.02
C GLN A 445 -17.42 -5.55 -37.61
N ALA A 446 -16.56 -5.09 -36.71
CA ALA A 446 -15.47 -5.90 -36.20
C ALA A 446 -15.98 -7.17 -35.49
N VAL A 447 -17.09 -7.06 -34.75
CA VAL A 447 -17.74 -8.21 -34.09
C VAL A 447 -18.33 -9.18 -35.11
N GLU A 448 -18.96 -8.69 -36.19
CA GLU A 448 -19.46 -9.55 -37.27
C GLU A 448 -18.34 -10.40 -37.91
N HIS A 449 -17.12 -9.85 -38.01
CA HIS A 449 -15.99 -10.51 -38.67
C HIS A 449 -15.12 -11.34 -37.71
N HIS A 450 -15.02 -10.95 -36.44
CA HIS A 450 -14.05 -11.52 -35.48
C HIS A 450 -14.69 -12.04 -34.17
N GLY A 451 -16.01 -11.97 -34.03
CA GLY A 451 -16.76 -12.41 -32.84
C GLY A 451 -16.63 -11.44 -31.65
N ASP A 452 -16.95 -11.93 -30.45
CA ASP A 452 -17.09 -11.11 -29.24
C ASP A 452 -15.79 -10.42 -28.77
N ARG A 453 -14.63 -10.81 -29.32
CA ARG A 453 -13.31 -10.19 -29.03
C ARG A 453 -12.72 -9.58 -30.31
N PRO A 454 -13.25 -8.44 -30.77
CA PRO A 454 -12.96 -7.91 -32.10
C PRO A 454 -11.50 -7.51 -32.33
N PHE A 455 -10.73 -7.24 -31.26
CA PHE A 455 -9.34 -6.76 -31.36
C PHE A 455 -8.27 -7.81 -31.09
N HIS A 456 -8.66 -9.07 -30.90
CA HIS A 456 -7.70 -10.14 -30.65
C HIS A 456 -6.78 -10.34 -31.88
N ASP A 457 -5.45 -10.29 -31.67
CA ASP A 457 -4.41 -10.40 -32.71
C ASP A 457 -4.40 -9.31 -33.81
N THR A 458 -5.28 -8.30 -33.74
CA THR A 458 -5.36 -7.21 -34.74
C THR A 458 -4.07 -6.36 -34.78
N ALA A 459 -3.34 -6.25 -33.66
CA ALA A 459 -2.13 -5.44 -33.58
C ALA A 459 -1.05 -5.83 -34.61
N LYS A 460 -0.89 -7.14 -34.87
CA LYS A 460 0.07 -7.65 -35.85
C LYS A 460 -0.32 -7.25 -37.28
N GLN A 461 -1.61 -7.25 -37.58
CA GLN A 461 -2.13 -6.82 -38.89
C GLN A 461 -1.94 -5.31 -39.08
N LEU A 462 -2.28 -4.53 -38.05
CA LEU A 462 -2.10 -3.08 -38.02
C LEU A 462 -0.63 -2.68 -38.22
N GLN A 463 0.30 -3.36 -37.54
CA GLN A 463 1.74 -3.15 -37.75
C GLN A 463 2.18 -3.46 -39.19
N LYS A 464 1.65 -4.52 -39.81
CA LYS A 464 1.94 -4.83 -41.22
C LYS A 464 1.41 -3.76 -42.16
N THR A 465 0.20 -3.24 -41.92
CA THR A 465 -0.40 -2.14 -42.69
C THR A 465 0.51 -0.91 -42.65
N TRP A 466 0.94 -0.50 -41.46
CA TRP A 466 1.83 0.64 -41.27
C TRP A 466 3.23 0.43 -41.83
N ALA A 467 3.81 -0.75 -41.63
CA ALA A 467 5.14 -1.07 -42.16
C ALA A 467 5.17 -0.93 -43.69
N ARG A 468 4.14 -1.44 -44.40
CA ARG A 468 4.04 -1.35 -45.87
C ARG A 468 3.95 0.09 -46.38
N GLN A 469 3.30 0.99 -45.63
CA GLN A 469 3.13 2.38 -46.06
C GLN A 469 4.29 3.29 -45.64
N THR A 470 5.06 2.90 -44.62
CA THR A 470 6.17 3.71 -44.09
C THR A 470 7.55 3.32 -44.61
N VAL A 471 7.64 2.32 -45.51
CA VAL A 471 8.91 1.89 -46.15
C VAL A 471 9.69 3.05 -46.78
N HIS A 472 9.01 4.15 -47.15
CA HIS A 472 9.62 5.32 -47.80
C HIS A 472 9.32 6.66 -47.11
N SER A 473 8.79 6.67 -45.87
CA SER A 473 8.48 7.91 -45.17
C SER A 473 9.60 8.33 -44.21
N ALA A 474 9.91 9.63 -44.18
CA ALA A 474 10.85 10.19 -43.21
C ALA A 474 10.20 10.31 -41.82
N GLY A 475 10.81 9.68 -40.81
CA GLY A 475 10.41 9.76 -39.40
C GLY A 475 10.24 8.40 -38.73
N LEU A 476 9.78 8.42 -37.48
CA LEU A 476 9.52 7.20 -36.71
C LEU A 476 8.30 6.45 -37.26
N PRO A 477 8.38 5.13 -37.55
CA PRO A 477 7.23 4.37 -38.01
C PRO A 477 6.14 4.28 -36.93
N PRO A 478 4.85 4.35 -37.30
CA PRO A 478 3.76 4.17 -36.35
C PRO A 478 3.73 2.72 -35.86
N THR A 479 3.53 2.56 -34.56
CA THR A 479 3.30 1.27 -33.90
C THR A 479 2.22 1.44 -32.84
N PRO A 480 1.50 0.39 -32.42
CA PRO A 480 0.38 0.52 -31.49
C PRO A 480 0.82 1.16 -30.17
N ASN A 481 1.99 0.78 -29.66
CA ASN A 481 2.56 1.36 -28.44
C ASN A 481 2.91 2.85 -28.60
N ARG A 482 3.39 3.27 -29.78
CA ARG A 482 3.64 4.70 -30.06
C ARG A 482 2.34 5.50 -30.17
N LEU A 483 1.27 4.90 -30.70
CA LEU A 483 -0.07 5.51 -30.67
C LEU A 483 -0.55 5.67 -29.23
N THR A 484 -0.46 4.62 -28.40
CA THR A 484 -0.78 4.71 -26.97
C THR A 484 0.02 5.80 -26.28
N ALA A 485 1.33 5.93 -26.54
CA ALA A 485 2.16 6.99 -25.99
C ALA A 485 1.74 8.39 -26.47
N SER A 486 1.35 8.53 -27.75
CA SER A 486 0.86 9.77 -28.33
C SER A 486 -0.51 10.22 -27.80
N SER A 487 -1.30 9.33 -27.19
CA SER A 487 -2.59 9.69 -26.56
C SER A 487 -2.46 10.87 -25.58
N TRP A 488 -1.35 10.95 -24.85
CA TRP A 488 -1.10 11.98 -23.86
C TRP A 488 -1.12 13.39 -24.48
N MET A 489 -0.67 13.54 -25.73
CA MET A 489 -0.68 14.82 -26.45
C MET A 489 -2.09 15.31 -26.76
N LEU A 490 -3.06 14.40 -26.90
CA LEU A 490 -4.46 14.71 -27.18
C LEU A 490 -5.23 14.93 -25.88
N ILE A 491 -5.01 14.06 -24.90
CA ILE A 491 -5.78 14.01 -23.65
C ILE A 491 -5.30 15.08 -22.67
N ARG A 492 -3.98 15.19 -22.44
CA ARG A 492 -3.46 16.02 -21.35
C ARG A 492 -3.80 17.51 -21.45
N PRO A 493 -3.78 18.16 -22.63
CA PRO A 493 -4.11 19.59 -22.74
C PRO A 493 -5.55 19.92 -22.34
N ALA A 494 -6.48 18.99 -22.55
CA ALA A 494 -7.88 19.15 -22.16
C ALA A 494 -8.19 18.62 -20.75
N ALA A 495 -7.29 17.82 -20.18
CA ALA A 495 -7.42 17.28 -18.84
C ALA A 495 -7.09 18.34 -17.77
N ARG A 496 -7.87 18.34 -16.69
CA ARG A 496 -7.66 19.23 -15.55
C ARG A 496 -6.31 19.00 -14.86
N ASP A 497 -5.91 17.74 -14.74
CA ASP A 497 -4.64 17.33 -14.14
C ASP A 497 -4.16 15.98 -14.71
N ASP A 498 -2.93 15.60 -14.36
CA ASP A 498 -2.28 14.37 -14.83
C ASP A 498 -3.04 13.10 -14.40
N VAL A 499 -3.65 13.09 -13.22
CA VAL A 499 -4.47 11.97 -12.73
C VAL A 499 -5.69 11.78 -13.62
N THR A 500 -6.38 12.85 -13.96
CA THR A 500 -7.57 12.82 -14.83
C THR A 500 -7.22 12.32 -16.22
N ALA A 501 -6.11 12.82 -16.79
CA ALA A 501 -5.62 12.36 -18.09
C ALA A 501 -5.31 10.86 -18.06
N LYS A 502 -4.63 10.41 -17.01
CA LYS A 502 -4.19 9.02 -16.89
C LYS A 502 -5.31 8.04 -16.55
N ALA A 503 -6.38 8.49 -15.89
CA ALA A 503 -7.55 7.67 -15.56
C ALA A 503 -8.21 7.04 -16.81
N LEU A 504 -8.20 7.73 -17.96
CA LEU A 504 -8.71 7.17 -19.23
C LEU A 504 -7.97 5.92 -19.70
N SER A 505 -6.69 5.76 -19.33
CA SER A 505 -5.92 4.58 -19.69
C SER A 505 -6.27 3.34 -18.84
N GLY A 506 -7.07 3.55 -17.78
CA GLY A 506 -7.46 2.51 -16.85
C GLY A 506 -6.40 2.11 -15.83
N ARG A 507 -5.22 2.77 -15.85
CA ARG A 507 -4.13 2.59 -14.87
C ARG A 507 -3.26 3.84 -14.72
N PHE A 508 -2.89 4.18 -13.50
CA PHE A 508 -2.10 5.35 -13.15
C PHE A 508 -0.60 5.08 -13.19
N GLY A 509 -0.16 3.88 -12.80
CA GLY A 509 1.24 3.54 -12.60
C GLY A 509 1.79 4.08 -11.27
N ILE A 510 3.06 3.78 -11.00
CA ILE A 510 3.71 4.05 -9.70
C ILE A 510 3.60 5.54 -9.31
N ALA A 511 3.92 6.43 -10.25
CA ALA A 511 3.97 7.87 -9.97
C ALA A 511 2.60 8.47 -9.58
N LEU A 512 1.54 8.08 -10.30
CA LEU A 512 0.22 8.70 -10.16
C LEU A 512 -0.78 7.89 -9.32
N SER A 513 -0.46 6.65 -8.94
CA SER A 513 -1.33 5.82 -8.11
C SER A 513 -1.58 6.42 -6.72
N ALA A 514 -0.54 6.94 -6.06
CA ALA A 514 -0.67 7.58 -4.75
C ALA A 514 -1.56 8.85 -4.78
N PRO A 515 -1.36 9.83 -5.68
CA PRO A 515 -2.26 10.97 -5.76
C PRO A 515 -3.68 10.59 -6.22
N ALA A 516 -3.82 9.59 -7.11
CA ALA A 516 -5.13 9.09 -7.54
C ALA A 516 -5.94 8.44 -6.40
N ALA A 517 -5.28 7.85 -5.40
CA ALA A 517 -5.94 7.22 -4.26
C ALA A 517 -6.82 8.17 -3.43
N TYR A 518 -6.51 9.47 -3.46
CA TYR A 518 -7.15 10.50 -2.65
C TYR A 518 -8.09 11.43 -3.42
N ARG A 519 -8.15 11.32 -4.75
CA ARG A 519 -8.89 12.25 -5.62
C ARG A 519 -10.18 11.63 -6.14
N THR A 520 -11.28 12.37 -6.02
CA THR A 520 -12.53 12.05 -6.72
C THR A 520 -12.61 12.86 -8.01
N LEU A 521 -13.00 12.21 -9.10
CA LEU A 521 -13.25 12.83 -10.38
C LEU A 521 -14.71 13.29 -10.45
N ALA A 522 -14.96 14.42 -11.11
CA ALA A 522 -16.32 14.91 -11.22
C ALA A 522 -17.14 14.00 -12.16
N PRO A 523 -18.45 13.83 -11.91
CA PRO A 523 -19.31 13.08 -12.83
C PRO A 523 -19.19 13.62 -14.25
N GLY A 524 -19.06 12.71 -15.22
CA GLY A 524 -18.93 13.03 -16.64
C GLY A 524 -17.61 13.68 -17.07
N GLU A 525 -16.67 13.95 -16.15
CA GLU A 525 -15.38 14.57 -16.47
C GLU A 525 -14.57 13.71 -17.45
N LEU A 526 -14.48 12.40 -17.20
CA LEU A 526 -13.80 11.46 -18.08
C LEU A 526 -14.49 11.31 -19.44
N ASN A 527 -15.82 11.29 -19.46
CA ASN A 527 -16.57 11.24 -20.71
C ASN A 527 -16.30 12.49 -21.56
N THR A 528 -16.34 13.68 -20.95
CA THR A 528 -16.06 14.96 -21.63
C THR A 528 -14.65 14.96 -22.21
N LEU A 529 -13.67 14.48 -21.43
CA LEU A 529 -12.28 14.38 -21.86
C LEU A 529 -12.10 13.41 -23.04
N PHE A 530 -12.74 12.25 -22.97
CA PHE A 530 -12.74 11.27 -24.06
C PHE A 530 -13.38 11.84 -25.34
N GLN A 531 -14.54 12.48 -25.22
CA GLN A 531 -15.22 13.09 -26.37
C GLN A 531 -14.41 14.23 -26.98
N HIS A 532 -13.68 15.00 -26.17
CA HIS A 532 -12.75 16.02 -26.68
C HIS A 532 -11.64 15.38 -27.53
N ALA A 533 -10.99 14.33 -27.02
CA ALA A 533 -9.92 13.64 -27.76
C ALA A 533 -10.44 13.06 -29.09
N VAL A 534 -11.63 12.45 -29.08
CA VAL A 534 -12.32 11.96 -30.29
C VAL A 534 -12.56 13.10 -31.27
N ALA A 535 -13.12 14.23 -30.83
CA ALA A 535 -13.45 15.36 -31.69
C ALA A 535 -12.20 15.97 -32.37
N CYS A 536 -11.08 16.06 -31.66
CA CYS A 536 -9.80 16.51 -32.21
C CYS A 536 -9.31 15.61 -33.36
N LEU A 537 -9.49 14.29 -33.23
CA LEU A 537 -9.11 13.34 -34.27
C LEU A 537 -10.09 13.34 -35.44
N LEU A 538 -11.41 13.28 -35.17
CA LEU A 538 -12.43 13.23 -36.21
C LEU A 538 -12.42 14.48 -37.08
N SER A 539 -12.29 15.67 -36.50
CA SER A 539 -12.19 16.94 -37.27
C SER A 539 -11.01 16.95 -38.25
N SER A 540 -9.93 16.21 -37.97
CA SER A 540 -8.81 16.04 -38.89
C SER A 540 -9.08 15.04 -40.02
N LEU A 541 -10.10 14.19 -39.88
CA LEU A 541 -10.47 13.12 -40.82
C LEU A 541 -11.70 13.46 -41.69
N THR A 542 -12.57 14.38 -41.25
CA THR A 542 -13.81 14.77 -41.95
C THR A 542 -13.60 15.54 -43.26
N THR A 543 -12.38 16.00 -43.54
CA THR A 543 -12.03 16.64 -44.82
C THR A 543 -11.97 15.66 -46.00
N ARG A 544 -12.23 14.36 -45.77
CA ARG A 544 -12.14 13.29 -46.78
C ARG A 544 -13.47 12.56 -46.94
N SER A 545 -13.74 12.03 -48.13
CA SER A 545 -14.90 11.18 -48.42
C SER A 545 -15.01 10.03 -47.40
N PRO A 546 -16.18 9.75 -46.81
CA PRO A 546 -16.35 8.74 -45.76
C PRO A 546 -15.82 7.35 -46.20
N PRO A 547 -15.29 6.53 -45.26
CA PRO A 547 -14.96 5.13 -45.57
C PRO A 547 -16.20 4.39 -46.07
N HIS A 548 -16.03 3.43 -46.98
CA HIS A 548 -17.14 2.66 -47.57
C HIS A 548 -17.98 1.90 -46.52
N TRP A 549 -17.34 1.53 -45.40
CA TRP A 549 -17.98 0.80 -44.31
C TRP A 549 -18.82 1.70 -43.39
N LEU A 550 -18.63 3.02 -43.45
CA LEU A 550 -19.29 3.96 -42.56
C LEU A 550 -20.51 4.56 -43.26
N THR A 551 -21.70 4.16 -42.81
CA THR A 551 -22.97 4.53 -43.47
C THR A 551 -23.49 5.91 -43.04
N ILE A 552 -22.89 6.50 -42.01
CA ILE A 552 -23.27 7.80 -41.45
C ILE A 552 -22.45 8.92 -42.08
N ALA A 553 -23.12 10.04 -42.40
CA ALA A 553 -22.46 11.22 -42.94
C ALA A 553 -21.40 11.80 -41.96
N PRO A 554 -20.29 12.39 -42.47
CA PRO A 554 -19.19 12.95 -41.65
C PRO A 554 -19.61 13.87 -40.49
N VAL A 555 -20.68 14.63 -40.67
CA VAL A 555 -21.22 15.56 -39.64
C VAL A 555 -21.82 14.81 -38.44
N ALA A 556 -22.28 13.58 -38.63
CA ALA A 556 -22.91 12.75 -37.62
C ALA A 556 -21.96 11.69 -37.01
N TRP A 557 -20.65 11.78 -37.28
CA TRP A 557 -19.64 10.93 -36.63
C TRP A 557 -19.44 11.26 -35.13
N GLY A 558 -20.05 12.35 -34.66
CA GLY A 558 -19.81 12.96 -33.36
C GLY A 558 -20.49 12.30 -32.14
N VAL A 559 -20.47 13.07 -31.05
CA VAL A 559 -20.70 12.67 -29.65
C VAL A 559 -22.07 12.02 -29.44
N THR A 560 -22.05 10.86 -28.77
CA THR A 560 -23.24 10.23 -28.20
C THR A 560 -23.42 10.71 -26.76
N PRO A 561 -24.61 11.16 -26.33
CA PRO A 561 -24.85 11.49 -24.93
C PRO A 561 -24.68 10.24 -24.07
N ASN A 562 -23.93 10.36 -22.97
CA ASN A 562 -23.83 9.29 -21.97
C ASN A 562 -24.90 9.53 -20.89
N PRO A 563 -26.02 8.80 -20.88
CA PRO A 563 -27.09 9.01 -19.89
C PRO A 563 -26.64 8.68 -18.46
N LEU A 564 -25.59 7.88 -18.30
CA LEU A 564 -25.05 7.44 -17.01
C LEU A 564 -23.93 8.35 -16.48
N ALA A 565 -23.40 9.25 -17.31
CA ALA A 565 -22.25 10.08 -16.94
C ALA A 565 -22.49 11.00 -15.75
N ALA A 566 -23.73 11.47 -15.54
CA ALA A 566 -24.05 12.40 -14.45
C ALA A 566 -24.05 11.73 -13.06
N ASN A 567 -24.21 10.42 -13.00
CA ASN A 567 -24.44 9.70 -11.73
C ASN A 567 -23.20 8.95 -11.24
N TRP A 568 -22.25 8.67 -12.13
CA TRP A 568 -21.05 7.91 -11.79
C TRP A 568 -19.90 8.77 -11.27
N HIS A 569 -19.39 8.34 -10.12
CA HIS A 569 -18.26 8.97 -9.44
C HIS A 569 -17.08 8.02 -9.51
N THR A 570 -16.05 8.40 -10.28
CA THR A 570 -14.81 7.64 -10.36
C THR A 570 -13.77 8.25 -9.41
N GLY A 571 -12.95 7.41 -8.76
CA GLY A 571 -11.84 7.85 -7.93
C GLY A 571 -12.02 7.51 -6.46
N SER A 572 -11.56 8.39 -5.58
CA SER A 572 -11.66 8.19 -4.13
C SER A 572 -13.12 8.09 -3.65
N PRO A 573 -13.52 6.98 -3.01
CA PRO A 573 -14.87 6.85 -2.44
C PRO A 573 -15.03 7.52 -1.08
N HIS A 574 -13.92 7.96 -0.48
CA HIS A 574 -13.89 8.47 0.90
C HIS A 574 -13.94 9.99 1.00
N ALA A 575 -13.86 10.71 -0.12
CA ALA A 575 -13.90 12.17 -0.08
C ALA A 575 -15.34 12.61 0.15
N VAL A 576 -15.55 13.41 1.18
CA VAL A 576 -16.83 14.10 1.45
C VAL A 576 -16.69 15.60 1.22
N PRO A 577 -17.78 16.32 0.93
CA PRO A 577 -17.77 17.78 0.90
C PRO A 577 -17.21 18.37 2.20
N ILE A 578 -16.53 19.51 2.11
CA ILE A 578 -15.87 20.13 3.27
C ILE A 578 -16.91 20.61 4.30
N SER A 579 -18.09 21.01 3.84
CA SER A 579 -19.24 21.33 4.69
C SER A 579 -19.69 20.18 5.61
N ALA A 580 -19.43 18.91 5.26
CA ALA A 580 -19.83 17.76 6.08
C ALA A 580 -19.14 17.74 7.47
N PHE A 581 -17.97 18.37 7.59
CA PHE A 581 -17.23 18.51 8.85
C PHE A 581 -17.82 19.54 9.81
N ARG A 582 -18.80 20.34 9.38
CA ARG A 582 -19.47 21.36 10.21
C ARG A 582 -20.06 20.79 11.49
N SER A 583 -20.73 19.65 11.36
CA SER A 583 -21.31 18.94 12.50
C SER A 583 -20.25 18.63 13.58
N TRP A 584 -19.05 18.22 13.18
CA TRP A 584 -17.96 17.92 14.12
C TRP A 584 -17.47 19.16 14.85
N PHE A 585 -17.27 20.29 14.15
CA PHE A 585 -16.90 21.55 14.79
C PHE A 585 -17.97 22.04 15.76
N GLU A 586 -19.25 21.97 15.38
CA GLU A 586 -20.37 22.36 16.23
C GLU A 586 -20.46 21.52 17.51
N TRP A 587 -20.23 20.21 17.43
CA TRP A 587 -20.22 19.34 18.61
C TRP A 587 -19.06 19.67 19.54
N LEU A 588 -17.86 19.90 18.99
CA LEU A 588 -16.69 20.29 19.77
C LEU A 588 -16.88 21.65 20.45
N GLN A 589 -17.47 22.63 19.76
CA GLN A 589 -17.75 23.95 20.31
C GLN A 589 -18.80 23.91 21.42
N ARG A 590 -19.92 23.20 21.21
CA ARG A 590 -20.95 23.01 22.24
C ARG A 590 -20.44 22.20 23.42
N GLY A 591 -19.67 21.14 23.15
CA GLY A 591 -19.00 20.31 24.14
C GLY A 591 -18.05 21.12 25.00
N MET A 592 -17.23 21.98 24.39
CA MET A 592 -16.33 22.88 25.10
C MET A 592 -17.11 23.80 26.05
N GLY A 593 -18.16 24.46 25.56
CA GLY A 593 -18.99 25.32 26.40
C GLY A 593 -19.61 24.60 27.60
N SER A 594 -20.04 23.35 27.42
CA SER A 594 -20.58 22.51 28.50
C SER A 594 -19.49 22.08 29.50
N ALA A 595 -18.36 21.59 29.01
CA ALA A 595 -17.24 21.13 29.84
C ALA A 595 -16.65 22.29 30.67
N VAL A 596 -16.49 23.48 30.07
CA VAL A 596 -16.05 24.68 30.79
C VAL A 596 -17.04 25.07 31.87
N ARG A 597 -18.35 25.10 31.59
CA ARG A 597 -19.35 25.39 32.62
C ARG A 597 -19.30 24.40 33.78
N ARG A 598 -19.11 23.10 33.51
CA ARG A 598 -18.95 22.09 34.57
C ARG A 598 -17.67 22.28 35.37
N PHE A 599 -16.54 22.58 34.72
CA PHE A 599 -15.29 22.89 35.41
C PHE A 599 -15.41 24.16 36.27
N MET A 600 -16.17 25.15 35.81
CA MET A 600 -16.40 26.42 36.51
C MET A 600 -17.54 26.39 37.54
N SER A 601 -18.38 25.36 37.53
CA SER A 601 -19.55 25.24 38.41
C SER A 601 -19.19 25.29 39.91
N PRO A 602 -18.07 24.71 40.37
CA PRO A 602 -17.61 24.93 41.74
C PRO A 602 -17.12 26.37 41.91
N LEU A 603 -17.81 27.13 42.78
CA LEU A 603 -17.49 28.53 43.08
C LEU A 603 -16.09 28.69 43.70
N ARG A 604 -15.64 27.68 44.46
CA ARG A 604 -14.31 27.67 45.06
C ARG A 604 -13.33 26.97 44.13
N PRO A 605 -12.17 27.59 43.79
CA PRO A 605 -11.18 26.97 42.93
C PRO A 605 -10.82 25.56 43.40
N ARG A 606 -10.52 25.36 44.70
CA ARG A 606 -10.08 24.08 45.29
C ARG A 606 -11.01 22.89 45.02
N ASP A 607 -12.30 23.13 44.78
CA ASP A 607 -13.31 22.08 44.61
C ASP A 607 -13.48 21.64 43.15
N ARG A 608 -12.77 22.28 42.21
CA ARG A 608 -12.81 21.92 40.78
C ARG A 608 -12.18 20.55 40.53
N SER A 609 -12.88 19.69 39.76
CA SER A 609 -12.40 18.34 39.46
C SER A 609 -11.29 18.35 38.39
N PRO A 610 -10.21 17.56 38.56
CA PRO A 610 -9.26 17.30 37.48
C PRO A 610 -9.92 16.63 36.26
N ASP A 611 -10.92 15.78 36.47
CA ASP A 611 -11.53 15.02 35.38
C ASP A 611 -12.31 15.92 34.42
N THR A 612 -12.94 16.99 34.91
CA THR A 612 -13.59 17.99 34.05
C THR A 612 -12.58 18.87 33.31
N LEU A 613 -11.40 19.12 33.88
CA LEU A 613 -10.29 19.77 33.17
C LEU A 613 -9.72 18.87 32.06
N LEU A 614 -9.54 17.58 32.32
CA LEU A 614 -9.10 16.62 31.31
C LEU A 614 -10.09 16.52 30.15
N GLU A 615 -11.39 16.61 30.42
CA GLU A 615 -12.42 16.70 29.37
C GLU A 615 -12.27 17.98 28.53
N VAL A 616 -12.10 19.15 29.16
CA VAL A 616 -11.82 20.41 28.45
C VAL A 616 -10.58 20.27 27.54
N LEU A 617 -9.51 19.65 28.04
CA LEU A 617 -8.29 19.44 27.27
C LEU A 617 -8.50 18.49 26.09
N ALA A 618 -9.23 17.38 26.27
CA ALA A 618 -9.54 16.43 25.21
C ALA A 618 -10.35 17.09 24.07
N ILE A 619 -11.34 17.92 24.41
CA ILE A 619 -12.13 18.67 23.41
C ILE A 619 -11.26 19.70 22.69
N SER A 620 -10.40 20.41 23.43
CA SER A 620 -9.44 21.37 22.87
C SER A 620 -8.47 20.70 21.90
N ALA A 621 -7.92 19.54 22.28
CA ALA A 621 -7.02 18.74 21.46
C ALA A 621 -7.74 18.24 20.19
N ALA A 622 -8.94 17.69 20.32
CA ALA A 622 -9.73 17.21 19.19
C ALA A 622 -10.08 18.33 18.19
N HIS A 623 -10.43 19.52 18.67
CA HIS A 623 -10.67 20.69 17.83
C HIS A 623 -9.41 21.14 17.09
N SER A 624 -8.30 21.35 17.80
CA SER A 624 -7.04 21.77 17.17
C SER A 624 -6.51 20.71 16.19
N TYR A 625 -6.76 19.44 16.48
CA TYR A 625 -6.38 18.33 15.61
C TYR A 625 -7.23 18.24 14.34
N LEU A 626 -8.54 18.52 14.40
CA LEU A 626 -9.37 18.63 13.20
C LEU A 626 -8.92 19.79 12.30
N VAL A 627 -8.61 20.94 12.89
CA VAL A 627 -8.01 22.07 12.16
C VAL A 627 -6.69 21.64 11.52
N PHE A 628 -5.81 20.98 12.27
CA PHE A 628 -4.54 20.46 11.76
C PHE A 628 -4.74 19.51 10.57
N LEU A 629 -5.65 18.54 10.67
CA LEU A 629 -5.95 17.59 9.58
C LEU A 629 -6.46 18.29 8.32
N LEU A 630 -7.41 19.23 8.46
CA LEU A 630 -7.99 19.95 7.32
C LEU A 630 -7.03 20.98 6.71
N SER A 631 -6.15 21.58 7.51
CA SER A 631 -5.17 22.56 7.05
C SER A 631 -3.92 21.98 6.43
N THR A 632 -3.63 20.70 6.65
CA THR A 632 -2.39 20.06 6.16
C THR A 632 -2.64 18.90 5.19
N GLY A 633 -3.89 18.40 5.12
CA GLY A 633 -4.21 17.18 4.37
C GLY A 633 -3.39 15.97 4.85
N CYS A 634 -2.91 15.98 6.10
CA CYS A 634 -2.05 14.91 6.60
C CYS A 634 -2.80 13.61 6.85
N ARG A 635 -2.04 12.51 6.88
CA ARG A 635 -2.55 11.24 7.40
C ARG A 635 -2.79 11.39 8.91
N PRO A 636 -3.83 10.75 9.45
CA PRO A 636 -4.08 10.76 10.87
C PRO A 636 -2.91 10.20 11.65
N GLN A 637 -2.59 10.90 12.72
CA GLN A 637 -1.46 10.67 13.59
C GLN A 637 -1.28 9.20 13.96
N GLY A 638 -0.05 8.74 13.78
CA GLY A 638 0.46 7.43 14.18
C GLY A 638 1.84 7.60 14.83
N SER A 639 2.43 6.49 15.29
CA SER A 639 3.68 6.50 16.07
C SER A 639 4.93 7.00 15.34
N ARG A 640 4.83 7.20 14.02
CA ARG A 640 5.93 7.67 13.16
C ARG A 640 5.70 9.05 12.57
N VAL A 641 4.58 9.71 12.91
CA VAL A 641 4.33 11.07 12.45
C VAL A 641 5.28 12.00 13.19
N ARG A 642 5.99 12.84 12.43
CA ARG A 642 6.86 13.89 12.95
C ARG A 642 6.41 15.21 12.38
N CYS A 643 6.38 16.23 13.22
CA CYS A 643 5.92 17.56 12.88
C CYS A 643 6.75 18.57 13.63
N GLU A 644 7.25 19.56 12.89
CA GLU A 644 8.05 20.64 13.44
C GLU A 644 7.60 21.97 12.84
N ARG A 645 7.41 22.97 13.70
CA ARG A 645 7.11 24.33 13.29
C ARG A 645 8.40 25.12 13.16
N VAL A 646 8.67 25.64 11.98
CA VAL A 646 9.85 26.47 11.70
C VAL A 646 9.38 27.77 11.06
N ALA A 647 9.52 28.87 11.80
CA ALA A 647 9.00 30.18 11.42
C ALA A 647 7.50 30.11 11.04
N ASP A 648 7.19 30.32 9.76
CA ASP A 648 5.84 30.35 9.22
C ASP A 648 5.41 29.05 8.52
N ASP A 649 6.27 28.05 8.53
CA ASP A 649 6.07 26.78 7.84
C ASP A 649 6.04 25.61 8.83
N LEU A 650 5.35 24.55 8.42
CA LEU A 650 5.24 23.30 9.14
C LEU A 650 5.96 22.24 8.32
N TRP A 651 7.03 21.70 8.87
CA TRP A 651 7.62 20.48 8.36
C TRP A 651 6.84 19.29 8.90
N LEU A 652 6.40 18.41 8.01
CA LEU A 652 5.60 17.24 8.34
C LEU A 652 6.12 16.01 7.64
N ALA A 653 6.37 14.95 8.40
CA ALA A 653 6.58 13.60 7.90
C ALA A 653 5.50 12.68 8.47
N ASP A 654 4.52 12.29 7.65
CA ASP A 654 3.34 11.53 8.09
C ASP A 654 3.23 10.10 7.52
N LYS A 655 4.17 9.72 6.64
CA LYS A 655 4.37 8.34 6.20
C LYS A 655 5.85 8.01 6.21
N ASP A 656 6.20 7.09 7.08
CA ASP A 656 7.53 6.50 7.16
C ASP A 656 7.41 5.00 6.89
N SER A 657 7.45 4.66 5.61
CA SER A 657 7.51 3.28 5.13
C SER A 657 8.92 2.99 4.64
N ARG A 658 9.39 1.74 4.78
CA ARG A 658 10.73 1.32 4.32
C ARG A 658 11.03 1.61 2.84
N ARG A 659 9.99 1.88 2.03
CA ARG A 659 10.09 2.15 0.59
C ARG A 659 9.91 3.63 0.20
N ALA A 660 9.39 4.47 1.09
CA ALA A 660 9.12 5.88 0.83
C ALA A 660 8.83 6.64 2.14
N GLN A 661 9.51 7.76 2.31
CA GLN A 661 9.23 8.77 3.34
C GLN A 661 8.48 9.93 2.67
N GLU A 662 7.23 10.20 3.08
CA GLU A 662 6.51 11.41 2.65
C GLU A 662 6.80 12.51 3.68
N SER A 663 7.82 13.34 3.42
CA SER A 663 8.10 14.58 4.16
C SER A 663 7.81 15.80 3.30
N ARG A 664 7.33 16.88 3.93
CA ARG A 664 7.00 18.12 3.21
C ARG A 664 6.97 19.35 4.09
N TRP A 665 7.14 20.50 3.44
CA TRP A 665 6.95 21.83 4.00
C TRP A 665 5.57 22.37 3.63
N ILE A 666 4.80 22.78 4.64
CA ILE A 666 3.45 23.29 4.48
C ILE A 666 3.37 24.70 5.08
N PRO A 667 3.02 25.73 4.29
CA PRO A 667 2.81 27.06 4.83
C PRO A 667 1.65 27.08 5.82
N ILE A 668 1.91 27.59 7.03
CA ILE A 668 0.91 27.56 8.11
C ILE A 668 -0.13 28.66 7.84
N ALA A 669 -1.42 28.28 7.82
CA ALA A 669 -2.53 29.22 7.81
C ALA A 669 -2.69 29.89 9.19
N LYS A 670 -3.13 31.16 9.22
CA LYS A 670 -3.26 31.92 10.47
C LYS A 670 -4.19 31.24 11.48
N GLU A 671 -5.25 30.60 10.99
CA GLU A 671 -6.22 29.87 11.79
C GLU A 671 -5.61 28.62 12.43
N LEU A 672 -4.78 27.88 11.67
CA LEU A 672 -4.04 26.74 12.21
C LEU A 672 -3.04 27.20 13.28
N GLN A 673 -2.28 28.26 12.98
CA GLN A 673 -1.31 28.87 13.87
C GLN A 673 -1.96 29.25 15.21
N ALA A 674 -3.03 30.03 15.16
CA ALA A 674 -3.78 30.45 16.34
C ALA A 674 -4.40 29.27 17.11
N SER A 675 -4.91 28.25 16.41
CA SER A 675 -5.50 27.06 17.03
C SER A 675 -4.47 26.22 17.78
N LEU A 676 -3.26 26.06 17.21
CA LEU A 676 -2.15 25.34 17.84
C LEU A 676 -1.61 26.12 19.05
N ASP A 677 -1.34 27.43 18.89
CA ASP A 677 -0.82 28.26 19.98
C ASP A 677 -1.79 28.31 21.16
N ALA A 678 -3.07 28.56 20.90
CA ALA A 678 -4.08 28.61 21.96
C ALA A 678 -4.19 27.28 22.71
N HIS A 679 -4.05 26.15 22.01
CA HIS A 679 -4.08 24.83 22.63
C HIS A 679 -2.81 24.54 23.44
N GLN A 680 -1.64 24.89 22.92
CA GLN A 680 -0.37 24.76 23.65
C GLN A 680 -0.38 25.59 24.95
N THR A 681 -0.87 26.83 24.90
CA THR A 681 -1.04 27.68 26.09
C THR A 681 -1.97 27.02 27.11
N LEU A 682 -3.12 26.50 26.68
CA LEU A 682 -4.06 25.82 27.57
C LEU A 682 -3.45 24.57 28.23
N VAL A 683 -2.67 23.78 27.48
CA VAL A 683 -1.97 22.61 28.03
C VAL A 683 -0.96 23.04 29.08
N ALA A 684 -0.16 24.08 28.82
CA ALA A 684 0.79 24.61 29.79
C ALA A 684 0.09 25.09 31.08
N GLU A 685 -0.95 25.91 30.96
CA GLU A 685 -1.75 26.40 32.09
C GLU A 685 -2.36 25.24 32.90
N ALA A 686 -2.88 24.22 32.22
CA ALA A 686 -3.47 23.06 32.87
C ALA A 686 -2.42 22.18 33.58
N MET A 687 -1.23 22.02 32.99
CA MET A 687 -0.12 21.30 33.63
C MET A 687 0.29 21.98 34.94
N ASP A 688 0.40 23.30 34.94
CA ASP A 688 0.77 24.07 36.14
C ASP A 688 -0.33 24.05 37.20
N TRP A 689 -1.60 24.10 36.78
CA TRP A 689 -2.73 23.92 37.69
C TRP A 689 -2.74 22.52 38.33
N LEU A 690 -2.51 21.46 37.55
CA LEU A 690 -2.46 20.08 38.04
C LEU A 690 -1.30 19.86 39.01
N ARG A 691 -0.11 20.40 38.71
CA ARG A 691 1.06 20.32 39.59
C ARG A 691 0.81 21.02 40.93
N ARG A 692 0.19 22.20 40.92
CA ARG A 692 -0.20 22.91 42.16
C ARG A 692 -1.17 22.12 43.04
N ARG A 693 -1.88 21.14 42.47
CA ARG A 693 -2.76 20.21 43.20
C ARG A 693 -2.11 18.89 43.60
N GLY A 694 -0.79 18.77 43.44
CA GLY A 694 -0.05 17.56 43.82
C GLY A 694 -0.16 16.42 42.81
N PHE A 695 -0.63 16.67 41.58
CA PHE A 695 -0.51 15.68 40.51
C PHE A 695 0.89 15.72 39.90
N GLU A 696 1.50 14.55 39.75
CA GLU A 696 2.74 14.39 39.00
C GLU A 696 2.39 14.39 37.50
N VAL A 697 2.88 15.38 36.76
CA VAL A 697 2.61 15.52 35.32
C VAL A 697 3.92 15.39 34.53
N THR A 698 4.06 14.31 33.77
CA THR A 698 5.24 13.99 32.94
C THR A 698 4.91 14.14 31.46
N ASP A 699 5.83 14.72 30.68
CA ASP A 699 5.69 14.80 29.22
C ASP A 699 6.30 13.56 28.56
N HIS A 700 5.48 12.81 27.84
CA HIS A 700 5.87 11.57 27.15
C HIS A 700 5.91 11.72 25.63
N ARG A 701 5.73 12.95 25.11
CA ARG A 701 5.89 13.23 23.68
C ARG A 701 7.35 13.04 23.25
N LEU A 702 7.55 12.47 22.08
CA LEU A 702 8.89 12.27 21.49
C LEU A 702 9.39 13.55 20.80
N ALA A 703 10.69 13.58 20.49
CA ALA A 703 11.26 14.60 19.61
C ALA A 703 10.49 14.64 18.27
N GLY A 704 10.07 15.84 17.85
CA GLY A 704 9.21 16.03 16.67
C GLY A 704 7.71 15.78 16.91
N GLU A 705 7.25 15.60 18.14
CA GLU A 705 5.81 15.55 18.48
C GLU A 705 5.31 16.78 19.24
N TYR A 706 6.21 17.71 19.61
CA TYR A 706 5.86 18.91 20.38
C TYR A 706 4.98 19.89 19.62
N SER A 707 5.08 19.92 18.29
CA SER A 707 4.23 20.73 17.42
C SER A 707 2.88 20.07 17.10
N LEU A 708 2.65 18.83 17.53
CA LEU A 708 1.36 18.13 17.41
C LEU A 708 0.45 18.49 18.59
N CYS A 709 -0.87 18.35 18.40
CA CYS A 709 -1.84 18.60 19.46
C CYS A 709 -1.63 17.61 20.62
N ALA A 710 -1.67 18.10 21.86
CA ALA A 710 -1.35 17.32 23.05
C ALA A 710 -2.62 16.99 23.84
N GLU A 711 -2.63 15.81 24.44
CA GLU A 711 -3.63 15.36 25.40
C GLU A 711 -2.94 15.07 26.73
N ILE A 712 -3.65 15.33 27.83
CA ILE A 712 -3.21 14.90 29.15
C ILE A 712 -4.08 13.70 29.54
N ASN A 713 -3.43 12.57 29.77
CA ASN A 713 -4.08 11.32 30.12
C ASN A 713 -3.73 10.90 31.55
N ARG A 714 -4.71 10.38 32.29
CA ARG A 714 -4.48 9.85 33.64
C ARG A 714 -3.77 8.49 33.54
N ALA A 715 -2.51 8.43 33.97
CA ALA A 715 -1.73 7.19 33.97
C ALA A 715 -1.99 6.36 35.24
N GLN A 716 -2.10 7.02 36.40
CA GLN A 716 -2.47 6.46 37.70
C GLN A 716 -3.24 7.51 38.52
N ARG A 717 -3.76 7.17 39.71
CA ARG A 717 -4.58 8.09 40.54
C ARG A 717 -3.99 9.50 40.69
N SER A 718 -2.68 9.60 40.95
CA SER A 718 -1.96 10.88 41.11
C SER A 718 -0.97 11.21 39.98
N ARG A 719 -0.92 10.40 38.92
CA ARG A 719 0.05 10.55 37.83
C ARG A 719 -0.64 10.80 36.50
N MET A 720 -0.21 11.83 35.81
CA MET A 720 -0.72 12.22 34.50
C MET A 720 0.42 12.28 33.49
N ALA A 721 0.11 11.90 32.25
CA ALA A 721 1.06 11.88 31.15
C ALA A 721 0.56 12.79 30.03
N VAL A 722 1.41 13.71 29.57
CA VAL A 722 1.18 14.47 28.34
C VAL A 722 1.63 13.61 27.17
N THR A 723 0.73 13.35 26.24
CA THR A 723 0.99 12.59 25.02
C THR A 723 0.44 13.35 23.84
N SER A 724 0.88 13.07 22.63
CA SER A 724 0.20 13.61 21.45
C SER A 724 -1.18 12.96 21.27
N ILE A 725 -2.17 13.70 20.75
CA ILE A 725 -3.49 13.15 20.44
C ILE A 725 -3.36 11.96 19.49
N THR A 726 -4.16 10.92 19.74
CA THR A 726 -4.29 9.81 18.80
C THR A 726 -5.54 9.99 17.97
N HIS A 727 -5.54 9.51 16.72
CA HIS A 727 -6.76 9.55 15.92
C HIS A 727 -7.92 8.77 16.58
N ARG A 728 -7.61 7.72 17.36
CA ARG A 728 -8.63 7.02 18.16
C ARG A 728 -9.22 7.92 19.24
N GLY A 729 -8.38 8.67 19.98
CA GLY A 729 -8.84 9.64 20.99
C GLY A 729 -9.71 10.73 20.37
N PHE A 730 -9.30 11.24 19.21
CA PHE A 730 -10.10 12.19 18.43
C PHE A 730 -11.50 11.67 18.08
N ILE A 731 -11.60 10.48 17.47
CA ILE A 731 -12.90 9.88 17.11
C ILE A 731 -13.73 9.60 18.36
N GLN A 732 -13.12 9.12 19.44
CA GLN A 732 -13.82 8.87 20.70
C GLN A 732 -14.44 10.15 21.27
N THR A 733 -13.70 11.26 21.30
CA THR A 733 -14.19 12.56 21.75
C THR A 733 -15.37 13.04 20.89
N LEU A 734 -15.28 12.90 19.56
CA LEU A 734 -16.39 13.24 18.67
C LEU A 734 -17.62 12.36 18.91
N THR A 735 -17.45 11.06 19.06
CA THR A 735 -18.55 10.13 19.32
C THR A 735 -19.22 10.42 20.67
N THR A 736 -18.46 10.78 21.70
CA THR A 736 -19.02 11.16 23.01
C THR A 736 -19.81 12.47 22.95
N LEU A 737 -19.42 13.40 22.08
CA LEU A 737 -20.10 14.69 21.92
C LEU A 737 -21.24 14.67 20.89
N GLN A 738 -21.35 13.60 20.09
CA GLN A 738 -22.40 13.45 19.10
C GLN A 738 -23.78 13.38 19.79
N PRO A 739 -24.74 14.23 19.42
CA PRO A 739 -26.10 14.12 19.94
C PRO A 739 -26.75 12.79 19.52
N PRO A 740 -27.52 12.11 20.39
CA PRO A 740 -28.13 10.80 20.09
C PRO A 740 -28.99 10.79 18.82
N ASP A 741 -29.73 11.87 18.58
CA ASP A 741 -30.63 12.01 17.43
C ASP A 741 -29.98 12.69 16.22
N ALA A 742 -28.67 12.97 16.28
CA ALA A 742 -27.98 13.60 15.17
C ALA A 742 -27.92 12.66 13.96
N ARG A 743 -28.35 13.17 12.80
CA ARG A 743 -28.18 12.54 11.49
C ARG A 743 -27.16 13.34 10.66
N PRO A 744 -25.86 13.30 11.04
CA PRO A 744 -24.84 14.01 10.31
C PRO A 744 -24.56 13.34 8.96
N ASP A 745 -24.15 14.14 7.98
CA ASP A 745 -23.63 13.61 6.71
C ASP A 745 -22.38 12.75 6.92
N LEU A 746 -21.61 13.05 7.99
CA LEU A 746 -20.40 12.32 8.36
C LEU A 746 -20.45 11.84 9.81
N VAL A 747 -20.67 10.53 9.98
CA VAL A 747 -20.68 9.87 11.30
C VAL A 747 -19.25 9.49 11.73
N PRO A 748 -18.73 9.98 12.88
CA PRO A 748 -17.34 9.73 13.30
C PRO A 748 -16.96 8.25 13.36
N ALA A 749 -17.83 7.40 13.92
CA ALA A 749 -17.55 5.97 14.09
C ALA A 749 -17.51 5.19 12.77
N LYS A 750 -18.13 5.72 11.71
CA LYS A 750 -18.13 5.13 10.36
C LYS A 750 -17.16 5.83 9.41
N ALA A 751 -16.61 6.97 9.81
CA ALA A 751 -15.70 7.74 9.00
C ALA A 751 -14.40 6.96 8.77
N VAL A 752 -13.98 6.89 7.51
CA VAL A 752 -12.70 6.29 7.18
C VAL A 752 -11.58 7.14 7.75
N ARG A 753 -10.55 6.48 8.30
CA ARG A 753 -9.44 7.12 9.02
C ARG A 753 -8.89 8.35 8.27
N ASN A 754 -8.64 8.24 6.97
CA ASN A 754 -8.05 9.31 6.16
C ASN A 754 -9.04 10.30 5.54
N VAL A 755 -10.33 10.29 5.90
CA VAL A 755 -11.40 11.08 5.25
C VAL A 755 -11.01 12.55 5.01
N THR A 756 -10.34 13.19 5.98
CA THR A 756 -9.87 14.58 5.87
C THR A 756 -8.87 14.77 4.73
N ARG A 757 -7.90 13.86 4.55
CA ARG A 757 -6.93 13.92 3.44
C ARG A 757 -7.63 13.76 2.09
N HIS A 758 -8.59 12.84 1.97
CA HIS A 758 -9.39 12.64 0.75
C HIS A 758 -10.20 13.90 0.40
N SER A 759 -10.89 14.48 1.38
CA SER A 759 -11.68 15.70 1.22
C SER A 759 -10.84 16.93 0.88
N VAL A 760 -9.72 17.16 1.58
CA VAL A 760 -8.82 18.29 1.30
C VAL A 760 -8.21 18.15 -0.09
N THR A 761 -7.72 16.95 -0.44
CA THR A 761 -7.11 16.70 -1.76
C THR A 761 -8.11 16.97 -2.88
N THR A 762 -9.34 16.46 -2.74
CA THR A 762 -10.40 16.66 -3.73
C THR A 762 -10.87 18.11 -3.81
N SER A 763 -10.99 18.81 -2.67
CA SER A 763 -11.46 20.21 -2.65
C SER A 763 -10.42 21.20 -3.19
N CYS A 764 -9.12 20.94 -2.95
CA CYS A 764 -8.03 21.75 -3.49
C CYS A 764 -7.78 21.51 -4.99
N ARG A 765 -8.32 20.41 -5.55
CA ARG A 765 -8.12 20.01 -6.94
C ARG A 765 -8.64 21.09 -7.89
N GLY A 766 -7.74 21.58 -8.74
CA GLY A 766 -7.99 22.65 -9.71
C GLY A 766 -8.32 24.02 -9.10
N ARG A 767 -8.11 24.20 -7.80
CA ARG A 767 -7.90 25.51 -7.17
C ARG A 767 -6.41 25.81 -7.01
N LEU A 768 -5.57 24.77 -6.94
CA LEU A 768 -4.11 24.85 -7.00
C LEU A 768 -3.57 24.21 -8.29
N PRO A 769 -2.42 24.67 -8.80
CA PRO A 769 -1.60 23.91 -9.73
C PRO A 769 -1.29 22.51 -9.18
N THR A 770 -1.43 21.47 -10.02
CA THR A 770 -1.20 20.07 -9.62
C THR A 770 0.15 19.83 -8.94
N PRO A 771 1.29 20.37 -9.44
CA PRO A 771 2.58 20.16 -8.78
C PRO A 771 2.64 20.77 -7.37
N GLN A 772 1.96 21.89 -7.15
CA GLN A 772 1.89 22.53 -5.83
C GLN A 772 1.02 21.71 -4.86
N LEU A 773 -0.13 21.23 -5.32
CA LEU A 773 -0.99 20.36 -4.52
C LEU A 773 -0.26 19.07 -4.13
N ASP A 774 0.45 18.44 -5.09
CA ASP A 774 1.21 17.23 -4.83
C ASP A 774 2.42 17.49 -3.92
N ALA A 775 3.09 18.65 -4.01
CA ALA A 775 4.13 19.05 -3.06
C ALA A 775 3.60 19.15 -1.63
N ILE A 776 2.48 19.84 -1.44
CA ILE A 776 1.87 20.07 -0.12
C ILE A 776 1.29 18.77 0.47
N LEU A 777 0.92 17.80 -0.36
CA LEU A 777 0.46 16.48 0.07
C LEU A 777 1.59 15.44 0.19
N GLY A 778 2.81 15.77 -0.23
CA GLY A 778 3.97 14.88 -0.16
C GLY A 778 3.99 13.79 -1.23
N HIS A 779 3.36 14.04 -2.38
CA HIS A 779 3.32 13.14 -3.54
C HIS A 779 4.37 13.47 -4.61
N VAL A 780 5.31 14.38 -4.36
CA VAL A 780 6.35 14.74 -5.34
C VAL A 780 7.41 13.64 -5.42
N HIS A 781 7.54 13.04 -6.60
CA HIS A 781 8.63 12.12 -6.91
C HIS A 781 9.85 12.92 -7.38
N GLY A 782 11.03 12.61 -6.84
CA GLY A 782 12.31 13.16 -7.32
C GLY A 782 12.79 14.46 -6.65
N PHE A 783 11.96 15.19 -5.93
CA PHE A 783 12.42 16.25 -5.02
C PHE A 783 12.34 15.76 -3.59
N ARG A 784 13.48 15.44 -2.99
CA ARG A 784 13.56 15.33 -1.54
C ARG A 784 13.22 16.69 -0.97
N GLN A 785 12.04 16.82 -0.35
CA GLN A 785 11.82 17.93 0.56
C GLN A 785 12.60 17.59 1.83
N GLN A 786 13.84 18.06 1.82
CA GLN A 786 14.85 17.92 2.84
C GLN A 786 14.30 18.24 4.25
N GLY A 787 15.02 17.79 5.27
CA GLY A 787 14.62 17.92 6.67
C GLY A 787 14.43 19.37 7.15
N PRO A 788 14.06 19.53 8.43
CA PRO A 788 13.97 20.83 9.09
C PRO A 788 15.25 21.64 8.86
N GLY A 789 15.16 22.80 8.20
CA GLY A 789 16.31 23.67 7.86
C GLY A 789 16.64 23.81 6.38
N SER A 790 16.02 23.02 5.49
CA SER A 790 16.17 23.20 4.04
C SER A 790 15.26 24.31 3.49
N SER A 791 15.87 25.31 2.85
CA SER A 791 15.14 26.43 2.25
C SER A 791 14.53 26.02 0.92
N ALA A 792 13.38 25.36 0.95
CA ALA A 792 12.50 25.31 -0.21
C ALA A 792 11.51 26.48 -0.10
N ALA A 793 11.78 27.57 -0.82
CA ALA A 793 10.81 28.65 -0.98
C ALA A 793 9.53 28.06 -1.63
N GLY A 794 8.52 27.76 -0.82
CA GLY A 794 7.28 27.15 -1.29
C GLY A 794 6.54 28.08 -2.25
N PRO A 795 6.46 27.77 -3.56
CA PRO A 795 5.63 28.56 -4.46
C PRO A 795 4.17 28.43 -4.05
N GLY A 796 3.45 29.57 -3.95
CA GLY A 796 2.02 29.58 -3.68
C GLY A 796 1.60 29.72 -2.21
N ARG A 797 2.50 30.09 -1.29
CA ARG A 797 2.21 30.29 0.15
C ARG A 797 0.90 31.04 0.42
N ARG A 798 0.71 32.23 -0.18
CA ARG A 798 -0.52 33.02 0.02
C ARG A 798 -1.76 32.30 -0.50
N VAL A 799 -1.66 31.66 -1.67
CA VAL A 799 -2.78 30.93 -2.29
C VAL A 799 -3.20 29.75 -1.42
N TRP A 800 -2.23 28.98 -0.91
CA TRP A 800 -2.49 27.90 0.05
C TRP A 800 -3.15 28.41 1.32
N GLN A 801 -2.58 29.45 1.95
CA GLN A 801 -3.12 30.01 3.20
C GLN A 801 -4.55 30.53 3.03
N THR A 802 -4.84 31.25 1.94
CA THR A 802 -6.20 31.72 1.63
C THR A 802 -7.16 30.55 1.41
N MET A 803 -6.74 29.54 0.64
CA MET A 803 -7.55 28.36 0.38
C MET A 803 -7.87 27.58 1.65
N ILE A 804 -6.89 27.35 2.52
CA ILE A 804 -7.10 26.68 3.79
C ILE A 804 -8.01 27.51 4.69
N SER A 805 -7.86 28.83 4.73
CA SER A 805 -8.77 29.71 5.47
C SER A 805 -10.22 29.53 4.99
N ASP A 806 -10.44 29.50 3.67
CA ASP A 806 -11.79 29.34 3.10
C ASP A 806 -12.34 27.93 3.33
N LEU A 807 -11.51 26.88 3.24
CA LEU A 807 -11.90 25.51 3.58
C LEU A 807 -12.30 25.38 5.05
N LEU A 808 -11.55 25.97 5.96
CA LEU A 808 -11.87 25.97 7.39
C LEU A 808 -13.19 26.70 7.66
N LYS A 809 -13.43 27.84 7.00
CA LYS A 809 -14.73 28.55 7.09
C LYS A 809 -15.88 27.70 6.56
N GLU A 810 -15.72 27.06 5.41
CA GLU A 810 -16.72 26.16 4.82
C GLU A 810 -17.06 25.00 5.78
N ALA A 811 -16.02 24.43 6.38
CA ALA A 811 -16.12 23.39 7.40
C ALA A 811 -16.73 23.87 8.72
N GLY A 812 -17.02 25.16 8.92
CA GLY A 812 -17.63 25.67 10.16
C GLY A 812 -16.63 25.90 11.30
N HIS A 813 -15.34 26.07 11.00
CA HIS A 813 -14.35 26.41 12.02
C HIS A 813 -14.60 27.80 12.63
N HIS A 814 -14.69 27.82 13.95
CA HIS A 814 -14.58 29.04 14.76
C HIS A 814 -13.64 28.77 15.94
N PRO A 815 -12.80 29.73 16.34
CA PRO A 815 -11.96 29.58 17.52
C PRO A 815 -12.78 29.22 18.76
N LEU A 816 -12.27 28.28 19.56
CA LEU A 816 -12.92 27.90 20.81
C LEU A 816 -12.88 29.07 21.79
N ASN A 817 -14.04 29.42 22.37
CA ASN A 817 -14.09 30.43 23.43
C ASN A 817 -13.55 29.87 24.75
N ARG A 818 -12.46 30.48 25.24
CA ARG A 818 -11.70 30.02 26.43
C ARG A 818 -11.45 31.14 27.45
N SER A 819 -12.02 32.34 27.26
CA SER A 819 -11.66 33.52 28.06
C SER A 819 -11.87 33.34 29.56
N SER A 820 -12.87 32.54 29.97
CA SER A 820 -13.12 32.21 31.37
C SER A 820 -12.19 31.15 31.97
N LEU A 821 -11.50 30.34 31.15
CA LEU A 821 -10.60 29.26 31.60
C LEU A 821 -9.24 29.78 32.08
N SER A 822 -8.59 30.67 31.33
CA SER A 822 -7.23 31.11 31.67
C SER A 822 -7.18 31.83 33.03
N TYR A 823 -8.18 32.66 33.33
CA TYR A 823 -8.34 33.26 34.65
C TYR A 823 -8.53 32.19 35.74
N ALA A 824 -9.35 31.18 35.46
CA ALA A 824 -9.66 30.10 36.38
C ALA A 824 -8.47 29.16 36.64
N LEU A 825 -7.61 28.94 35.65
CA LEU A 825 -6.38 28.16 35.79
C LEU A 825 -5.27 28.96 36.47
N GLY A 826 -5.28 30.30 36.40
CA GLY A 826 -4.32 31.16 37.10
C GLY A 826 -4.48 31.19 38.62
N GLN A 827 -5.73 31.14 39.12
CA GLN A 827 -6.07 31.00 40.54
C GLN A 827 -5.69 29.63 41.11
#